data_AF-A0A9P5H620-F1
#
_entry.id   AF-A0A9P5H620-F1
#
_cell.length_a   1.000
_cell.length_b   1.000
_cell.length_c   1.000
_cell.angle_alpha   90.00
_cell.angle_beta   90.00
_cell.angle_gamma   90.00
#
_symmetry.space_group_name_H-M   'P 1'
#
loop_
_entity.id
_entity.type
_entity.pdbx_description
1 polymer ?
#
loop_
_entity_poly.entity_id
_entity_poly.type
_entity_poly.pdbx_seq_one_letter_code
_entity_poly.pdbx_strand_id
1 'polypeptide(L)'
;MPPPTGHRDGDAVQASKRERGRVAQREYRKRHASRFQNLQEENQRLKNAIQKISQVASSTERRGQDLEDAISEAVSIAGIQVNDQSPAEETSSSQDSELVSLVDPPPIREILSEQRTSTNQSETESESLSQGSQSSLTLDRQIWLDTDRLVRIYDAPSDVLPFLGDGLFTIAGCLYWACTYYAITLWKKMKNIEEPELSDQSRFDRMFNHSKHLVDRDFLMSIAQARLDFRKKGYIDRIHLEEYHAENEAMGEVHTLLQQEYADKNETLQWWRKPQEVETYIKQHLTADELVELQQILQAAVVQPPVPVGPVGQPDIAYTPNYDSYVARVKRRQETETLDRTLPTGFPEKLVSDLVWDGRDLAKSYDWDYYLTEDDLKELDEGLRSFKALDVPLGQISQETFVLPKLHDTLRAISREIHQGHGFKVVRGVPVDKYTREENIIIYAGLASHIAPVRGRQDHLWQGKPADVVISHIKDISREVDASRIGAPAYTAEKQVFHTDAGDVIALFALGEAAEGGQSYLSSSWHVYNELAATRPDLVRTLAEPWASDEFGRAGKRYTLRPLVHHQPATAKAPERLIIQYARRQFTGYWGLPRSSDIPPITEAQAEALDTLHFLAEKYAASLNFHKGDIQFVNNLSIFHARGGFKDSSEKQRHLVRLWLRDPELAWETPEVLQPRDTEQ
;
A
#
# COMPACT_ATOMS: atom_id res chain seq x y z
N MET A 1 19.80 -18.26 68.41
CA MET A 1 20.55 -18.04 67.15
C MET A 1 20.66 -19.36 66.41
N PRO A 2 20.05 -19.45 65.22
CA PRO A 2 20.62 -20.15 64.07
C PRO A 2 20.90 -19.15 62.92
N PRO A 3 21.79 -19.45 61.96
CA PRO A 3 22.27 -18.48 60.97
C PRO A 3 21.30 -18.36 59.77
N PRO A 4 21.31 -17.24 59.01
CA PRO A 4 20.56 -17.13 57.78
C PRO A 4 21.38 -17.72 56.63
N THR A 5 20.82 -18.71 55.95
CA THR A 5 21.29 -19.19 54.64
C THR A 5 20.16 -19.02 53.63
N GLY A 6 20.43 -18.36 52.50
CA GLY A 6 19.61 -18.51 51.28
C GLY A 6 19.02 -17.24 50.66
N HIS A 7 19.80 -16.17 50.46
CA HIS A 7 19.36 -15.02 49.65
C HIS A 7 20.37 -14.56 48.57
N ARG A 8 21.36 -15.41 48.23
CA ARG A 8 22.35 -15.08 47.18
C ARG A 8 22.17 -15.84 45.85
N ASP A 9 21.38 -16.91 45.81
CA ASP A 9 21.27 -17.74 44.59
C ASP A 9 20.17 -17.29 43.61
N GLY A 10 19.13 -16.58 44.07
CA GLY A 10 18.02 -16.12 43.22
C GLY A 10 18.41 -15.00 42.24
N ASP A 11 19.14 -13.99 42.73
CA ASP A 11 19.61 -12.86 41.93
C ASP A 11 20.70 -13.27 40.93
N ALA A 12 21.57 -14.21 41.31
CA ALA A 12 22.59 -14.76 40.42
C ALA A 12 21.96 -15.53 39.24
N VAL A 13 20.85 -16.25 39.47
CA VAL A 13 20.12 -16.98 38.43
C VAL A 13 19.35 -16.02 37.51
N GLN A 14 18.74 -14.94 38.01
CA GLN A 14 18.08 -13.93 37.18
C GLN A 14 19.08 -13.08 36.37
N ALA A 15 20.21 -12.68 36.95
CA ALA A 15 21.29 -12.00 36.24
C ALA A 15 21.89 -12.90 35.15
N SER A 16 22.10 -14.19 35.44
CA SER A 16 22.55 -15.20 34.47
C SER A 16 21.54 -15.42 33.32
N LYS A 17 20.22 -15.29 33.57
CA LYS A 17 19.19 -15.39 32.52
C LYS A 17 19.11 -14.13 31.65
N ARG A 18 19.22 -12.94 32.24
CA ARG A 18 19.31 -11.66 31.50
C ARG A 18 20.58 -11.58 30.65
N GLU A 19 21.71 -12.06 31.17
CA GLU A 19 22.96 -12.14 30.42
C GLU A 19 22.87 -13.14 29.26
N ARG A 20 22.24 -14.31 29.48
CA ARG A 20 21.95 -15.27 28.40
C ARG A 20 21.04 -14.69 27.31
N GLY A 21 20.04 -13.88 27.66
CA GLY A 21 19.20 -13.16 26.70
C GLY A 21 19.97 -12.12 25.88
N ARG A 22 20.81 -11.31 26.53
CA ARG A 22 21.67 -10.32 25.86
C ARG A 22 22.72 -10.99 24.97
N VAL A 23 23.32 -12.09 25.42
CA VAL A 23 24.27 -12.89 24.64
C VAL A 23 23.57 -13.55 23.45
N ALA A 24 22.37 -14.12 23.62
CA ALA A 24 21.60 -14.69 22.52
C ALA A 24 21.24 -13.64 21.47
N GLN A 25 20.83 -12.44 21.88
CA GLN A 25 20.51 -11.33 20.98
C GLN A 25 21.77 -10.77 20.29
N ARG A 26 22.90 -10.73 20.98
CA ARG A 26 24.20 -10.32 20.40
C ARG A 26 24.75 -11.35 19.42
N GLU A 27 24.65 -12.64 19.73
CA GLU A 27 25.05 -13.74 18.84
C GLU A 27 24.10 -13.83 17.63
N TYR A 28 22.80 -13.53 17.81
CA TYR A 28 21.87 -13.36 16.69
C TYR A 28 22.27 -12.19 15.77
N ARG A 29 22.60 -11.02 16.34
CA ARG A 29 23.12 -9.87 15.57
C ARG A 29 24.41 -10.19 14.84
N LYS A 30 25.35 -10.91 15.47
CA LYS A 30 26.60 -11.35 14.84
C LYS A 30 26.35 -12.33 13.69
N ARG A 31 25.47 -13.31 13.87
CA ARG A 31 25.10 -14.27 12.80
C ARG A 31 24.43 -13.56 11.63
N HIS A 32 23.54 -12.58 11.89
CA HIS A 32 22.93 -11.77 10.84
C HIS A 32 23.95 -10.88 10.11
N ALA A 33 24.84 -10.21 10.83
CA ALA A 33 25.88 -9.37 10.24
C ALA A 33 26.86 -10.19 9.39
N SER A 34 27.29 -11.37 9.89
CA SER A 34 28.18 -12.28 9.15
C SER A 34 27.50 -12.86 7.91
N ARG A 35 26.20 -13.20 7.97
CA ARG A 35 25.45 -13.68 6.80
C ARG A 35 25.28 -12.57 5.75
N PHE A 36 25.01 -11.34 6.18
CA PHE A 36 24.91 -10.19 5.28
C PHE A 36 26.24 -9.87 4.60
N GLN A 37 27.34 -9.91 5.34
CA GLN A 37 28.69 -9.76 4.77
C GLN A 37 29.02 -10.87 3.77
N ASN A 38 28.74 -12.13 4.09
CA ASN A 38 28.95 -13.24 3.15
C ASN A 38 28.12 -13.07 1.87
N LEU A 39 26.85 -12.68 1.97
CA LEU A 39 26.01 -12.42 0.80
C LEU A 39 26.52 -11.24 -0.03
N GLN A 40 27.05 -10.21 0.61
CA GLN A 40 27.63 -9.06 -0.08
C GLN A 40 28.94 -9.44 -0.80
N GLU A 41 29.78 -10.27 -0.18
CA GLU A 41 30.99 -10.82 -0.81
C GLU A 41 30.67 -11.76 -1.97
N GLU A 42 29.68 -12.64 -1.83
CA GLU A 42 29.21 -13.53 -2.92
C GLU A 42 28.64 -12.72 -4.09
N ASN A 43 27.81 -11.72 -3.82
CA ASN A 43 27.27 -10.84 -4.87
C ASN A 43 28.38 -10.07 -5.59
N GLN A 44 29.41 -9.62 -4.86
CA GLN A 44 30.57 -8.96 -5.46
C GLN A 44 31.41 -9.92 -6.32
N ARG A 45 31.60 -11.17 -5.88
CA ARG A 45 32.28 -12.21 -6.68
C ARG A 45 31.52 -12.51 -7.97
N LEU A 46 30.20 -12.60 -7.90
CA LEU A 46 29.35 -12.81 -9.08
C LEU A 46 29.48 -11.65 -10.08
N LYS A 47 29.42 -10.40 -9.60
CA LYS A 47 29.61 -9.20 -10.44
C LYS A 47 30.99 -9.19 -11.12
N ASN A 48 32.04 -9.56 -10.39
CA ASN A 48 33.39 -9.64 -10.94
C ASN A 48 33.50 -10.74 -12.02
N ALA A 49 32.86 -11.90 -11.80
CA ALA A 49 32.83 -12.99 -12.78
C ALA A 49 32.12 -12.56 -14.08
N ILE A 50 30.96 -11.89 -13.97
CA ILE A 50 30.21 -11.35 -15.12
C ILE A 50 31.05 -10.29 -15.88
N GLN A 51 31.75 -9.41 -15.16
CA GLN A 51 32.66 -8.45 -15.79
C GLN A 51 33.80 -9.13 -16.55
N LYS A 52 34.36 -10.22 -16.00
CA LYS A 52 35.44 -11.00 -16.62
C LYS A 52 34.95 -11.69 -17.91
N ILE A 53 33.76 -12.28 -17.90
CA ILE A 53 33.10 -12.85 -19.10
C ILE A 53 32.89 -11.76 -20.16
N SER A 54 32.38 -10.59 -19.77
CA SER A 54 32.15 -9.47 -20.69
C SER A 54 33.45 -8.93 -21.32
N GLN A 55 34.54 -8.87 -20.54
CA GLN A 55 35.87 -8.47 -21.03
C GLN A 55 36.48 -9.49 -22.00
N VAL A 56 36.37 -10.79 -21.71
CA VAL A 56 36.87 -11.84 -22.59
C VAL A 56 36.07 -11.89 -23.89
N ALA A 57 34.74 -11.78 -23.81
CA ALA A 57 33.83 -11.76 -24.96
C ALA A 57 34.04 -10.53 -25.89
N SER A 58 34.48 -9.40 -25.33
CA SER A 58 34.76 -8.17 -26.08
C SER A 58 36.17 -8.10 -26.69
N SER A 59 37.07 -9.03 -26.34
CA SER A 59 38.40 -9.13 -26.96
C SER A 59 38.39 -10.02 -28.22
N THR A 60 39.02 -9.56 -29.30
CA THR A 60 38.90 -10.18 -30.64
C THR A 60 39.89 -11.31 -30.90
N GLU A 61 40.91 -11.52 -30.06
CA GLU A 61 42.08 -12.33 -30.43
C GLU A 61 42.18 -13.73 -29.79
N ARG A 62 41.40 -14.08 -28.75
CA ARG A 62 41.38 -15.43 -28.15
C ARG A 62 40.02 -15.76 -27.54
N ARG A 63 39.13 -16.40 -28.32
CA ARG A 63 37.71 -16.59 -27.95
C ARG A 63 37.32 -17.97 -27.42
N GLY A 64 38.15 -19.00 -27.61
CA GLY A 64 37.77 -20.37 -27.27
C GLY A 64 37.92 -20.68 -25.78
N GLN A 65 39.15 -20.97 -25.36
CA GLN A 65 39.43 -21.54 -24.04
C GLN A 65 39.20 -20.55 -22.88
N ASP A 66 39.60 -19.28 -23.05
CA ASP A 66 39.50 -18.28 -21.99
C ASP A 66 38.03 -17.92 -21.64
N LEU A 67 37.12 -18.07 -22.61
CA LEU A 67 35.69 -17.84 -22.42
C LEU A 67 35.03 -19.04 -21.73
N GLU A 68 35.39 -20.27 -22.13
CA GLU A 68 34.94 -21.49 -21.45
C GLU A 68 35.40 -21.53 -19.99
N ASP A 69 36.64 -21.15 -19.70
CA ASP A 69 37.17 -21.08 -18.34
C ASP A 69 36.45 -20.02 -17.49
N ALA A 70 36.16 -18.85 -18.07
CA ALA A 70 35.41 -17.78 -17.38
C ALA A 70 33.94 -18.15 -17.11
N ILE A 71 33.31 -18.88 -18.05
CA ILE A 71 31.95 -19.41 -17.88
C ILE A 71 31.94 -20.50 -16.81
N SER A 72 32.91 -21.42 -16.82
CA SER A 72 33.05 -22.48 -15.82
C SER A 72 33.28 -21.92 -14.40
N GLU A 73 34.11 -20.88 -14.26
CA GLU A 73 34.32 -20.16 -12.99
C GLU A 73 33.01 -19.51 -12.49
N ALA A 74 32.22 -18.89 -13.38
CA ALA A 74 30.93 -18.30 -13.02
C ALA A 74 29.88 -19.35 -12.64
N VAL A 75 29.83 -20.49 -13.34
CA VAL A 75 28.94 -21.63 -13.04
C VAL A 75 29.27 -22.24 -11.66
N SER A 76 30.57 -22.34 -11.32
CA SER A 76 31.02 -22.78 -10.01
C SER A 76 30.63 -21.80 -8.89
N ILE A 77 30.78 -20.49 -9.10
CA ILE A 77 30.37 -19.45 -8.14
C ILE A 77 28.85 -19.42 -7.96
N ALA A 78 28.08 -19.70 -9.01
CA ALA A 78 26.62 -19.73 -8.99
C ALA A 78 26.03 -21.05 -8.45
N GLY A 79 26.84 -22.09 -8.24
CA GLY A 79 26.39 -23.38 -7.70
C GLY A 79 25.49 -24.19 -8.64
N ILE A 80 25.61 -23.99 -9.96
CA ILE A 80 24.76 -24.64 -10.97
C ILE A 80 25.41 -25.96 -11.42
N GLN A 81 24.67 -27.08 -11.36
CA GLN A 81 25.10 -28.36 -11.94
C GLN A 81 24.63 -28.45 -13.40
N VAL A 82 25.55 -28.50 -14.35
CA VAL A 82 25.24 -28.67 -15.78
C VAL A 82 25.21 -30.16 -16.12
N ASN A 83 24.07 -30.66 -16.60
CA ASN A 83 23.90 -32.03 -17.07
C ASN A 83 24.06 -32.03 -18.60
N ASP A 84 25.06 -32.75 -19.10
CA ASP A 84 25.49 -32.69 -20.50
C ASP A 84 24.80 -33.80 -21.31
N GLN A 85 23.90 -33.42 -22.23
CA GLN A 85 23.41 -34.30 -23.29
C GLN A 85 23.28 -33.49 -24.59
N SER A 86 24.30 -33.61 -25.44
CA SER A 86 24.27 -33.19 -26.84
C SER A 86 23.82 -34.36 -27.74
N PRO A 87 22.96 -34.15 -28.75
CA PRO A 87 22.72 -35.12 -29.81
C PRO A 87 23.63 -34.87 -31.01
N ALA A 88 24.31 -35.92 -31.48
CA ALA A 88 25.10 -35.90 -32.71
C ALA A 88 24.22 -36.28 -33.93
N GLU A 89 24.40 -35.55 -35.03
CA GLU A 89 23.90 -35.84 -36.37
C GLU A 89 24.62 -37.06 -37.00
N GLU A 90 23.91 -37.84 -37.83
CA GLU A 90 24.22 -38.05 -39.28
C GLU A 90 23.53 -39.29 -39.90
N THR A 91 22.72 -39.03 -40.93
CA THR A 91 22.66 -39.69 -42.26
C THR A 91 22.18 -41.14 -42.53
N SER A 92 21.14 -41.20 -43.37
CA SER A 92 21.01 -41.96 -44.66
C SER A 92 20.32 -43.36 -44.75
N SER A 93 19.42 -43.38 -45.75
CA SER A 93 19.10 -44.43 -46.75
C SER A 93 18.17 -45.63 -46.44
N SER A 94 16.96 -45.54 -47.04
CA SER A 94 16.30 -46.45 -48.00
C SER A 94 15.87 -47.91 -47.67
N GLN A 95 14.61 -48.17 -48.06
CA GLN A 95 14.01 -49.36 -48.71
C GLN A 95 13.19 -50.42 -47.91
N ASP A 96 11.89 -50.45 -48.28
CA ASP A 96 11.00 -51.56 -48.67
C ASP A 96 10.51 -52.71 -47.73
N SER A 97 9.17 -52.85 -47.77
CA SER A 97 8.34 -54.06 -47.87
C SER A 97 7.84 -54.85 -46.62
N GLU A 98 6.51 -54.76 -46.45
CA GLU A 98 5.48 -55.82 -46.31
C GLU A 98 5.52 -56.96 -45.23
N LEU A 99 4.40 -56.99 -44.47
CA LEU A 99 3.46 -58.10 -44.22
C LEU A 99 3.60 -59.09 -43.02
N VAL A 100 2.49 -59.16 -42.24
CA VAL A 100 1.89 -60.28 -41.44
C VAL A 100 2.57 -60.66 -40.12
N SER A 101 1.92 -61.08 -39.01
CA SER A 101 0.63 -60.86 -38.34
C SER A 101 0.67 -61.67 -37.02
N LEU A 102 -0.02 -61.21 -35.98
CA LEU A 102 -0.60 -61.97 -34.84
C LEU A 102 0.36 -62.61 -33.81
N VAL A 103 0.29 -62.16 -32.54
CA VAL A 103 -0.50 -62.79 -31.44
C VAL A 103 -0.36 -61.95 -30.13
N ASP A 104 -1.52 -61.39 -29.73
CA ASP A 104 -2.14 -61.15 -28.40
C ASP A 104 -1.70 -60.10 -27.32
N PRO A 105 -2.70 -59.56 -26.55
CA PRO A 105 -2.77 -58.19 -25.95
C PRO A 105 -2.94 -58.24 -24.39
N PRO A 106 -3.51 -57.26 -23.61
CA PRO A 106 -3.89 -55.84 -23.82
C PRO A 106 -3.26 -54.88 -22.75
N PRO A 107 -3.62 -53.56 -22.70
CA PRO A 107 -2.90 -52.55 -21.94
C PRO A 107 -3.50 -52.29 -20.55
N ILE A 108 -2.66 -51.86 -19.60
CA ILE A 108 -3.11 -51.28 -18.32
C ILE A 108 -2.76 -49.79 -18.32
N ARG A 109 -3.80 -48.98 -18.56
CA ARG A 109 -3.98 -47.66 -17.96
C ARG A 109 -4.51 -47.89 -16.55
N GLU A 110 -3.92 -47.26 -15.55
CA GLU A 110 -4.63 -46.60 -14.45
C GLU A 110 -3.69 -45.59 -13.79
N ILE A 111 -4.07 -44.43 -13.29
CA ILE A 111 -5.25 -43.54 -13.36
C ILE A 111 -4.79 -42.32 -12.51
N LEU A 112 -5.37 -41.13 -12.73
CA LEU A 112 -5.90 -40.26 -11.68
C LEU A 112 -6.31 -38.88 -12.26
N SER A 113 -7.49 -38.89 -12.86
CA SER A 113 -8.56 -37.87 -12.80
C SER A 113 -9.80 -38.68 -12.33
N GLU A 114 -10.77 -38.25 -11.54
CA GLU A 114 -11.29 -36.96 -11.11
C GLU A 114 -12.37 -37.21 -10.02
N GLN A 115 -12.65 -36.17 -9.23
CA GLN A 115 -13.94 -35.75 -8.64
C GLN A 115 -15.01 -36.71 -8.07
N ARG A 116 -15.49 -36.30 -6.88
CA ARG A 116 -16.91 -36.24 -6.38
C ARG A 116 -17.88 -37.37 -6.75
N THR A 117 -18.47 -38.00 -5.74
CA THR A 117 -19.92 -37.89 -5.42
C THR A 117 -20.31 -38.66 -4.14
N SER A 118 -21.40 -38.18 -3.54
CA SER A 118 -22.11 -38.58 -2.33
C SER A 118 -22.97 -39.85 -2.47
N THR A 119 -23.11 -40.65 -1.39
CA THR A 119 -24.41 -41.13 -0.86
C THR A 119 -24.29 -41.86 0.50
N ASN A 120 -25.34 -41.69 1.31
CA ASN A 120 -25.60 -42.25 2.65
C ASN A 120 -25.71 -43.79 2.70
N GLN A 121 -25.32 -44.42 3.83
CA GLN A 121 -26.22 -45.12 4.76
C GLN A 121 -25.49 -45.61 6.03
N SER A 122 -26.30 -45.80 7.07
CA SER A 122 -26.08 -45.93 8.52
C SER A 122 -25.56 -47.27 9.04
N GLU A 123 -24.95 -47.25 10.24
CA GLU A 123 -25.13 -48.14 11.42
C GLU A 123 -23.90 -47.97 12.37
N THR A 124 -24.00 -47.26 13.50
CA THR A 124 -24.23 -47.67 14.91
C THR A 124 -23.05 -48.31 15.67
N GLU A 125 -22.99 -47.99 16.98
CA GLU A 125 -22.12 -48.48 18.08
C GLU A 125 -20.77 -47.74 18.26
N SER A 126 -20.57 -46.83 19.23
CA SER A 126 -20.62 -46.84 20.71
C SER A 126 -19.23 -47.02 21.37
N GLU A 127 -18.89 -46.01 22.18
CA GLU A 127 -18.01 -46.03 23.37
C GLU A 127 -16.55 -46.52 23.26
N SER A 128 -15.60 -45.63 23.51
CA SER A 128 -14.89 -45.60 24.80
C SER A 128 -13.76 -44.57 24.84
N LEU A 129 -13.70 -43.87 25.97
CA LEU A 129 -12.62 -43.00 26.42
C LEU A 129 -11.34 -43.82 26.68
N SER A 130 -10.20 -43.36 26.19
CA SER A 130 -8.90 -43.66 26.82
C SER A 130 -7.99 -42.44 26.81
N GLN A 131 -7.42 -42.19 27.99
CA GLN A 131 -6.48 -41.11 28.28
C GLN A 131 -5.10 -41.42 27.69
N GLY A 132 -4.48 -40.36 27.15
CA GLY A 132 -3.04 -40.12 27.30
C GLY A 132 -2.14 -40.60 26.16
N SER A 133 -1.61 -39.67 25.39
CA SER A 133 -0.16 -39.53 25.27
C SER A 133 0.21 -38.13 24.78
N GLN A 134 1.26 -37.59 25.39
CA GLN A 134 1.92 -36.35 25.00
C GLN A 134 2.31 -36.41 23.51
N SER A 135 1.81 -35.48 22.71
CA SER A 135 2.49 -35.12 21.46
C SER A 135 2.99 -33.69 21.58
N SER A 136 4.28 -33.53 21.32
CA SER A 136 5.02 -32.29 21.35
C SER A 136 4.36 -31.25 20.45
N LEU A 137 4.01 -30.09 21.02
CA LEU A 137 3.70 -28.88 20.26
C LEU A 137 5.00 -28.35 19.64
N THR A 138 5.42 -28.94 18.52
CA THR A 138 6.51 -28.39 17.70
C THR A 138 5.95 -27.27 16.84
N LEU A 139 6.32 -26.04 17.23
CA LEU A 139 6.58 -24.87 16.39
C LEU A 139 6.23 -24.99 14.89
N ASP A 140 4.95 -24.85 14.54
CA ASP A 140 4.55 -24.15 13.31
C ASP A 140 4.65 -22.63 13.56
N ARG A 141 5.84 -22.16 13.94
CA ARG A 141 6.20 -20.77 13.66
C ARG A 141 6.70 -20.78 12.23
N GLN A 142 5.78 -20.61 11.29
CA GLN A 142 6.15 -20.04 10.00
C GLN A 142 6.82 -18.70 10.31
N ILE A 143 8.15 -18.70 10.34
CA ILE A 143 8.97 -17.50 10.31
C ILE A 143 8.73 -16.93 8.91
N TRP A 144 7.68 -16.12 8.79
CA TRP A 144 7.38 -15.39 7.57
C TRP A 144 8.50 -14.38 7.36
N LEU A 145 9.27 -14.59 6.28
CA LEU A 145 10.29 -13.64 5.87
C LEU A 145 9.59 -12.39 5.35
N ASP A 146 9.88 -11.29 6.05
CA ASP A 146 9.40 -9.93 5.86
C ASP A 146 9.98 -9.30 4.58
N THR A 147 9.67 -9.87 3.41
CA THR A 147 10.16 -9.39 2.10
C THR A 147 9.11 -8.72 1.22
N ASP A 148 7.83 -8.77 1.57
CA ASP A 148 6.73 -8.16 0.79
C ASP A 148 6.46 -6.69 1.17
N ARG A 149 7.54 -5.94 1.38
CA ARG A 149 7.47 -4.48 1.21
C ARG A 149 7.12 -4.25 -0.26
N LEU A 150 5.92 -3.72 -0.50
CA LEU A 150 5.45 -3.31 -1.83
C LEU A 150 6.45 -2.30 -2.40
N VAL A 151 7.38 -2.76 -3.23
CA VAL A 151 8.27 -1.89 -4.01
C VAL A 151 7.40 -1.18 -5.03
N ARG A 152 7.34 0.14 -4.96
CA ARG A 152 6.64 0.98 -5.94
C ARG A 152 7.63 1.46 -6.98
N ILE A 153 7.27 1.30 -8.24
CA ILE A 153 8.08 1.82 -9.36
C ILE A 153 7.46 3.14 -9.80
N TYR A 154 8.19 4.23 -9.58
CA TYR A 154 7.77 5.60 -9.93
C TYR A 154 8.26 6.04 -11.32
N ASP A 155 9.18 5.27 -11.91
CA ASP A 155 9.65 5.53 -13.27
C ASP A 155 8.58 5.08 -14.27
N ALA A 156 8.20 5.98 -15.17
CA ALA A 156 7.23 5.69 -16.21
C ALA A 156 7.81 4.63 -17.18
N PRO A 157 7.04 3.56 -17.51
CA PRO A 157 7.43 2.63 -18.56
C PRO A 157 7.72 3.35 -19.88
N SER A 158 8.76 2.92 -20.60
CA SER A 158 9.21 3.63 -21.80
C SER A 158 8.17 3.65 -22.92
N ASP A 159 7.31 2.64 -22.98
CA ASP A 159 6.23 2.52 -23.96
C ASP A 159 5.08 3.51 -23.73
N VAL A 160 4.87 3.98 -22.49
CA VAL A 160 3.81 4.96 -22.16
C VAL A 160 4.27 6.40 -22.17
N LEU A 161 5.58 6.66 -22.07
CA LEU A 161 6.15 8.01 -22.05
C LEU A 161 5.57 8.94 -23.15
N PRO A 162 5.40 8.51 -24.42
CA PRO A 162 4.84 9.36 -25.47
C PRO A 162 3.36 9.76 -25.26
N PHE A 163 2.65 9.09 -24.34
CA PHE A 163 1.22 9.25 -24.09
C PHE A 163 0.92 9.84 -22.70
N LEU A 164 1.95 10.33 -22.00
CA LEU A 164 1.84 11.03 -20.73
C LEU A 164 2.05 12.55 -20.94
N GLY A 165 1.65 13.36 -19.96
CA GLY A 165 1.79 14.82 -20.04
C GLY A 165 1.05 15.39 -21.26
N ASP A 166 1.75 16.14 -22.12
CA ASP A 166 1.18 16.68 -23.37
C ASP A 166 0.71 15.59 -24.33
N GLY A 167 1.38 14.44 -24.32
CA GLY A 167 1.05 13.27 -25.11
C GLY A 167 -0.37 12.75 -24.83
N LEU A 168 -0.87 12.94 -23.61
CA LEU A 168 -2.21 12.52 -23.18
C LEU A 168 -3.32 13.13 -24.04
N PHE A 169 -3.13 14.39 -24.45
CA PHE A 169 -4.13 15.17 -25.18
C PHE A 169 -3.98 15.07 -26.69
N THR A 170 -3.00 14.31 -27.19
CA THR A 170 -2.87 13.99 -28.61
C THR A 170 -3.91 12.94 -29.02
N ILE A 171 -4.22 12.85 -30.31
CA ILE A 171 -5.12 11.81 -30.81
C ILE A 171 -4.54 10.42 -30.48
N ALA A 172 -3.21 10.27 -30.60
CA ALA A 172 -2.51 9.02 -30.27
C ALA A 172 -2.62 8.66 -28.78
N GLY A 173 -2.45 9.62 -27.87
CA GLY A 173 -2.58 9.40 -26.43
C GLY A 173 -4.00 8.99 -26.02
N CYS A 174 -5.01 9.70 -26.56
CA CYS A 174 -6.42 9.36 -26.34
C CYS A 174 -6.74 7.94 -26.81
N LEU A 175 -6.28 7.57 -28.01
CA LEU A 175 -6.47 6.23 -28.57
C LEU A 175 -5.78 5.16 -27.71
N TYR A 176 -4.52 5.37 -27.33
CA TYR A 176 -3.77 4.43 -26.50
C TYR A 176 -4.53 4.13 -25.20
N TRP A 177 -4.91 5.17 -24.47
CA TRP A 177 -5.54 4.99 -23.17
C TRP A 177 -6.98 4.46 -23.26
N ALA A 178 -7.75 4.87 -24.27
CA ALA A 178 -9.09 4.35 -24.51
C ALA A 178 -9.04 2.85 -24.85
N CYS A 179 -8.12 2.43 -25.73
CA CYS A 179 -7.91 1.03 -26.08
C CYS A 179 -7.46 0.20 -24.88
N THR A 180 -6.49 0.68 -24.10
CA THR A 180 -6.02 0.01 -22.88
C THR A 180 -7.15 -0.15 -21.86
N TYR A 181 -7.93 0.90 -21.61
CA TYR A 181 -9.06 0.84 -20.68
C TYR A 181 -10.14 -0.11 -21.17
N TYR A 182 -10.48 -0.06 -22.46
CA TYR A 182 -11.46 -0.95 -23.07
C TYR A 182 -11.04 -2.42 -22.99
N ALA A 183 -9.77 -2.72 -23.30
CA ALA A 183 -9.19 -4.05 -23.21
C ALA A 183 -9.34 -4.64 -21.80
N ILE A 184 -8.94 -3.87 -20.79
CA ILE A 184 -9.00 -4.28 -19.37
C ILE A 184 -10.45 -4.49 -18.92
N THR A 185 -11.34 -3.60 -19.32
CA THR A 185 -12.76 -3.69 -18.97
C THR A 185 -13.40 -4.94 -19.57
N LEU A 186 -13.12 -5.22 -20.85
CA LEU A 186 -13.58 -6.42 -21.53
C LEU A 186 -13.03 -7.69 -20.87
N TRP A 187 -11.72 -7.73 -20.56
CA TRP A 187 -11.08 -8.87 -19.89
C TRP A 187 -11.67 -9.15 -18.50
N LYS A 188 -11.86 -8.10 -17.68
CA LYS A 188 -12.49 -8.24 -16.35
C LYS A 188 -13.93 -8.73 -16.46
N LYS A 189 -14.69 -8.25 -17.46
CA LYS A 189 -16.04 -8.74 -17.73
C LYS A 189 -16.02 -10.24 -18.03
N MET A 190 -15.08 -10.72 -18.86
CA MET A 190 -14.97 -12.15 -19.18
C MET A 190 -14.55 -13.02 -17.99
N LYS A 191 -13.62 -12.56 -17.13
CA LYS A 191 -13.17 -13.35 -15.96
C LYS A 191 -14.26 -13.49 -14.87
N ASN A 192 -15.20 -12.55 -14.81
CA ASN A 192 -16.24 -12.51 -13.79
C ASN A 192 -17.57 -13.16 -14.20
N ILE A 193 -17.71 -13.63 -15.44
CA ILE A 193 -18.94 -14.24 -15.95
C ILE A 193 -18.67 -15.73 -16.25
N GLU A 194 -19.56 -16.61 -15.79
CA GLU A 194 -19.46 -18.06 -16.05
C GLU A 194 -19.64 -18.40 -17.54
N GLU A 195 -20.49 -17.67 -18.27
CA GLU A 195 -20.66 -17.75 -19.73
C GLU A 195 -20.67 -16.34 -20.39
N PRO A 196 -19.56 -15.87 -20.97
CA PRO A 196 -19.49 -14.55 -21.60
C PRO A 196 -20.34 -14.48 -22.89
N GLU A 197 -20.84 -13.28 -23.21
CA GLU A 197 -21.57 -13.06 -24.47
C GLU A 197 -20.69 -13.36 -25.69
N LEU A 198 -21.25 -14.06 -26.69
CA LEU A 198 -20.59 -14.38 -27.97
C LEU A 198 -19.96 -13.14 -28.65
N SER A 199 -20.60 -11.97 -28.51
CA SER A 199 -20.12 -10.72 -29.09
C SER A 199 -18.84 -10.20 -28.42
N ASP A 200 -18.72 -10.37 -27.11
CA ASP A 200 -17.57 -9.94 -26.32
C ASP A 200 -16.40 -10.92 -26.49
N GLN A 201 -16.69 -12.22 -26.57
CA GLN A 201 -15.69 -13.23 -26.91
C GLN A 201 -15.09 -12.99 -28.31
N SER A 202 -15.93 -12.72 -29.31
CA SER A 202 -15.48 -12.37 -30.67
C SER A 202 -14.61 -11.11 -30.72
N ARG A 203 -14.89 -10.11 -29.88
CA ARG A 203 -14.06 -8.89 -29.77
C ARG A 203 -12.71 -9.20 -29.14
N PHE A 204 -12.70 -9.98 -28.06
CA PHE A 204 -11.48 -10.36 -27.37
C PHE A 204 -10.59 -11.29 -28.21
N ASP A 205 -11.18 -12.24 -28.92
CA ASP A 205 -10.46 -13.13 -29.84
C ASP A 205 -9.81 -12.35 -30.99
N ARG A 206 -10.46 -11.32 -31.52
CA ARG A 206 -9.83 -10.43 -32.52
C ARG A 206 -8.57 -9.77 -31.98
N MET A 207 -8.55 -9.40 -30.70
CA MET A 207 -7.38 -8.75 -30.08
C MET A 207 -6.19 -9.69 -29.92
N PHE A 208 -6.42 -10.95 -29.53
CA PHE A 208 -5.33 -11.85 -29.12
C PHE A 208 -5.05 -13.02 -30.07
N ASN A 209 -5.93 -13.37 -31.02
CA ASN A 209 -5.75 -14.59 -31.85
C ASN A 209 -5.19 -14.33 -33.26
N HIS A 210 -4.81 -13.10 -33.57
CA HIS A 210 -4.25 -12.75 -34.88
C HIS A 210 -2.76 -13.13 -35.03
N SER A 211 -2.10 -13.52 -33.94
CA SER A 211 -0.69 -13.92 -33.92
C SER A 211 -0.45 -15.06 -32.93
N LYS A 212 0.48 -15.95 -33.29
CA LYS A 212 0.96 -17.01 -32.40
C LYS A 212 1.80 -16.51 -31.22
N HIS A 213 2.18 -15.23 -31.20
CA HIS A 213 3.01 -14.62 -30.16
C HIS A 213 2.19 -13.96 -29.03
N LEU A 214 0.86 -13.93 -29.13
CA LEU A 214 -0.06 -13.35 -28.15
C LEU A 214 -0.73 -14.42 -27.27
N VAL A 215 0.08 -15.39 -26.83
CA VAL A 215 -0.42 -16.59 -26.13
C VAL A 215 -0.75 -16.31 -24.68
N ASP A 216 0.09 -15.54 -23.99
CA ASP A 216 -0.10 -15.22 -22.58
C ASP A 216 -0.94 -13.97 -22.39
N ARG A 217 -2.27 -14.17 -22.48
CA ARG A 217 -3.22 -13.08 -22.37
C ARG A 217 -3.28 -12.51 -20.95
N ASP A 218 -3.10 -13.33 -19.92
CA ASP A 218 -3.16 -12.87 -18.54
C ASP A 218 -1.94 -11.97 -18.24
N PHE A 219 -0.75 -12.32 -18.73
CA PHE A 219 0.44 -11.45 -18.70
C PHE A 219 0.27 -10.15 -19.49
N LEU A 220 -0.25 -10.20 -20.72
CA LEU A 220 -0.47 -8.97 -21.50
C LEU A 220 -1.48 -8.02 -20.82
N MET A 221 -2.48 -8.60 -20.14
CA MET A 221 -3.48 -7.83 -19.41
C MET A 221 -2.96 -7.30 -18.07
N SER A 222 -2.06 -8.02 -17.38
CA SER A 222 -1.38 -7.52 -16.18
C SER A 222 -0.46 -6.34 -16.52
N ILE A 223 0.28 -6.41 -17.64
CA ILE A 223 1.03 -5.29 -18.21
C ILE A 223 0.11 -4.10 -18.43
N ALA A 224 -0.99 -4.26 -19.17
CA ALA A 224 -1.95 -3.19 -19.42
C ALA A 224 -2.50 -2.58 -18.11
N GLN A 225 -2.80 -3.43 -17.12
CA GLN A 225 -3.26 -3.00 -15.80
C GLN A 225 -2.19 -2.20 -15.06
N ALA A 226 -0.91 -2.60 -15.12
CA ALA A 226 0.19 -1.85 -14.55
C ALA A 226 0.34 -0.45 -15.20
N ARG A 227 0.17 -0.33 -16.52
CA ARG A 227 0.21 0.99 -17.22
C ARG A 227 -0.96 1.87 -16.80
N LEU A 228 -2.15 1.28 -16.67
CA LEU A 228 -3.33 2.00 -16.17
C LEU A 228 -3.16 2.43 -14.71
N ASP A 229 -2.53 1.59 -13.89
CA ASP A 229 -2.19 1.90 -12.50
C ASP A 229 -1.18 3.04 -12.43
N PHE A 230 -0.12 2.99 -13.25
CA PHE A 230 0.84 4.10 -13.38
C PHE A 230 0.14 5.38 -13.78
N ARG A 231 -0.72 5.36 -14.80
CA ARG A 231 -1.48 6.56 -15.21
C ARG A 231 -2.35 7.12 -14.08
N LYS A 232 -3.03 6.25 -13.34
CA LYS A 232 -3.96 6.68 -12.29
C LYS A 232 -3.25 7.17 -11.03
N LYS A 233 -2.15 6.50 -10.66
CA LYS A 233 -1.50 6.63 -9.35
C LYS A 233 -0.14 7.34 -9.42
N GLY A 234 0.49 7.40 -10.59
CA GLY A 234 1.87 7.86 -10.78
C GLY A 234 2.94 6.81 -10.44
N TYR A 235 2.56 5.55 -10.18
CA TYR A 235 3.47 4.44 -9.89
C TYR A 235 2.81 3.07 -10.13
N ILE A 236 3.63 2.02 -10.21
CA ILE A 236 3.19 0.61 -10.34
C ILE A 236 3.41 -0.13 -8.99
N ASP A 237 2.42 -0.90 -8.55
CA ASP A 237 2.49 -1.75 -7.34
C ASP A 237 3.21 -3.10 -7.62
N ARG A 238 3.97 -3.63 -6.64
CA ARG A 238 4.79 -4.86 -6.75
C ARG A 238 4.05 -6.16 -7.09
N ILE A 239 2.72 -6.19 -7.09
CA ILE A 239 1.96 -7.37 -7.53
C ILE A 239 2.33 -7.75 -8.99
N HIS A 240 2.89 -6.83 -9.77
CA HIS A 240 3.28 -7.02 -11.17
C HIS A 240 4.81 -7.04 -11.41
N LEU A 241 5.65 -7.21 -10.37
CA LEU A 241 7.11 -6.99 -10.48
C LEU A 241 7.92 -8.19 -10.98
N GLU A 242 7.45 -9.43 -10.79
CA GLU A 242 8.04 -10.60 -11.46
C GLU A 242 7.91 -10.48 -12.99
N GLU A 243 6.87 -9.78 -13.43
CA GLU A 243 6.62 -9.45 -14.83
C GLU A 243 7.43 -8.22 -15.27
N TYR A 244 7.56 -7.18 -14.41
CA TYR A 244 8.27 -5.92 -14.70
C TYR A 244 9.74 -6.07 -15.12
N HIS A 245 10.50 -7.01 -14.55
CA HIS A 245 11.88 -7.21 -14.99
C HIS A 245 11.99 -7.96 -16.32
N ALA A 246 10.94 -8.68 -16.74
CA ALA A 246 10.81 -9.22 -18.10
C ALA A 246 10.23 -8.19 -19.10
N GLU A 247 9.70 -7.04 -18.64
CA GLU A 247 8.82 -6.15 -19.43
C GLU A 247 9.46 -5.31 -20.53
N ASN A 248 10.64 -4.70 -20.31
CA ASN A 248 11.16 -3.74 -21.30
C ASN A 248 11.74 -4.41 -22.55
N GLU A 249 12.21 -5.65 -22.44
CA GLU A 249 12.62 -6.46 -23.58
C GLU A 249 11.40 -7.16 -24.23
N ALA A 250 10.49 -7.73 -23.43
CA ALA A 250 9.38 -8.53 -23.95
C ALA A 250 8.39 -7.77 -24.86
N MET A 251 8.01 -6.52 -24.57
CA MET A 251 7.07 -5.78 -25.44
C MET A 251 7.71 -5.33 -26.75
N GLY A 252 9.00 -4.97 -26.72
CA GLY A 252 9.78 -4.71 -27.93
C GLY A 252 9.92 -5.96 -28.77
N GLU A 253 10.22 -7.09 -28.13
CA GLU A 253 10.31 -8.41 -28.75
C GLU A 253 8.98 -8.85 -29.35
N VAL A 254 7.84 -8.73 -28.65
CA VAL A 254 6.51 -9.10 -29.19
C VAL A 254 6.20 -8.32 -30.46
N HIS A 255 6.50 -7.02 -30.51
CA HIS A 255 6.28 -6.24 -31.74
C HIS A 255 7.20 -6.69 -32.89
N THR A 256 8.48 -6.97 -32.61
CA THR A 256 9.42 -7.48 -33.61
C THR A 256 9.02 -8.87 -34.11
N LEU A 257 8.59 -9.75 -33.22
CA LEU A 257 8.09 -11.09 -33.54
C LEU A 257 6.82 -11.02 -34.39
N LEU A 258 5.91 -10.10 -34.08
CA LEU A 258 4.72 -9.82 -34.90
C LEU A 258 5.11 -9.36 -36.31
N GLN A 259 6.07 -8.44 -36.43
CA GLN A 259 6.55 -7.98 -37.74
C GLN A 259 7.17 -9.12 -38.56
N GLN A 260 7.97 -9.98 -37.94
CA GLN A 260 8.55 -11.15 -38.59
C GLN A 260 7.47 -12.15 -39.03
N GLU A 261 6.51 -12.48 -38.17
CA GLU A 261 5.43 -13.42 -38.50
C GLU A 261 4.58 -12.92 -39.69
N TYR A 262 4.24 -11.63 -39.71
CA TYR A 262 3.47 -11.06 -40.81
C TYR A 262 4.29 -11.00 -42.11
N ALA A 263 5.59 -10.69 -42.02
CA ALA A 263 6.50 -10.76 -43.16
C ALA A 263 6.60 -12.20 -43.73
N ASP A 264 6.70 -13.21 -42.86
CA ASP A 264 6.73 -14.63 -43.23
C ASP A 264 5.42 -15.08 -43.90
N LYS A 265 4.28 -14.53 -43.46
CA LYS A 265 2.96 -14.77 -44.08
C LYS A 265 2.73 -13.98 -45.37
N ASN A 266 3.66 -13.12 -45.77
CA ASN A 266 3.51 -12.18 -46.88
C ASN A 266 2.27 -11.26 -46.72
N GLU A 267 1.92 -10.95 -45.46
CA GLU A 267 0.85 -10.05 -45.06
C GLU A 267 1.42 -8.76 -44.46
N THR A 268 0.60 -7.73 -44.32
CA THR A 268 1.03 -6.46 -43.71
C THR A 268 0.29 -6.22 -42.39
N LEU A 269 0.99 -5.62 -41.42
CA LEU A 269 0.41 -5.12 -40.16
C LEU A 269 -0.47 -3.87 -40.36
N GLN A 270 -1.02 -3.65 -41.56
CA GLN A 270 -1.74 -2.44 -41.93
C GLN A 270 -2.97 -2.14 -41.05
N TRP A 271 -3.55 -3.19 -40.43
CA TRP A 271 -4.70 -3.12 -39.50
C TRP A 271 -4.27 -3.08 -38.02
N TRP A 272 -2.98 -3.25 -37.73
CA TRP A 272 -2.39 -3.32 -36.39
C TRP A 272 -1.31 -2.25 -36.23
N ARG A 273 -1.76 -0.99 -36.27
CA ARG A 273 -0.92 0.22 -36.27
C ARG A 273 -0.64 0.73 -34.87
N LYS A 274 0.51 1.39 -34.69
CA LYS A 274 0.80 2.17 -33.47
C LYS A 274 -0.15 3.36 -33.35
N PRO A 275 -0.48 3.82 -32.13
CA PRO A 275 -1.35 4.98 -31.96
C PRO A 275 -0.91 6.22 -32.74
N GLN A 276 0.40 6.47 -32.85
CA GLN A 276 0.97 7.58 -33.63
C GLN A 276 0.76 7.42 -35.15
N GLU A 277 0.78 6.19 -35.65
CA GLU A 277 0.53 5.90 -37.07
C GLU A 277 -0.95 6.07 -37.40
N VAL A 278 -1.84 5.71 -36.47
CA VAL A 278 -3.28 5.97 -36.59
C VAL A 278 -3.55 7.46 -36.54
N GLU A 279 -2.94 8.21 -35.62
CA GLU A 279 -3.04 9.67 -35.59
C GLU A 279 -2.55 10.30 -36.90
N THR A 280 -1.43 9.85 -37.45
CA THR A 280 -0.90 10.33 -38.73
C THR A 280 -1.90 10.06 -39.86
N TYR A 281 -2.48 8.86 -39.89
CA TYR A 281 -3.51 8.51 -40.86
C TYR A 281 -4.74 9.41 -40.73
N ILE A 282 -5.26 9.62 -39.52
CA ILE A 282 -6.40 10.50 -39.25
C ILE A 282 -6.10 11.93 -39.72
N LYS A 283 -4.91 12.48 -39.39
CA LYS A 283 -4.49 13.83 -39.80
C LYS A 283 -4.36 14.00 -41.31
N GLN A 284 -4.08 12.93 -42.05
CA GLN A 284 -4.02 12.95 -43.51
C GLN A 284 -5.40 12.91 -44.19
N HIS A 285 -6.43 12.46 -43.48
CA HIS A 285 -7.76 12.20 -44.05
C HIS A 285 -8.87 13.11 -43.51
N LEU A 286 -8.57 13.96 -42.53
CA LEU A 286 -9.49 14.98 -42.01
C LEU A 286 -9.05 16.38 -42.43
N THR A 287 -10.02 17.28 -42.59
CA THR A 287 -9.76 18.71 -42.77
C THR A 287 -9.27 19.36 -41.48
N ALA A 288 -8.70 20.56 -41.58
CA ALA A 288 -8.20 21.30 -40.42
C ALA A 288 -9.30 21.58 -39.38
N ASP A 289 -10.52 21.91 -39.81
CA ASP A 289 -11.65 22.19 -38.93
C ASP A 289 -12.15 20.92 -38.23
N GLU A 290 -12.25 19.80 -38.96
CA GLU A 290 -12.62 18.49 -38.39
C GLU A 290 -11.57 17.98 -37.39
N LEU A 291 -10.28 18.28 -37.63
CA LEU A 291 -9.23 17.95 -36.67
C LEU A 291 -9.35 18.76 -35.38
N VAL A 292 -9.69 20.04 -35.47
CA VAL A 292 -9.94 20.89 -34.30
C VAL A 292 -11.15 20.38 -33.52
N GLU A 293 -12.24 20.04 -34.21
CA GLU A 293 -13.45 19.48 -33.60
C GLU A 293 -13.16 18.12 -32.93
N LEU A 294 -12.47 17.21 -33.62
CA LEU A 294 -12.06 15.93 -33.06
C LEU A 294 -11.16 16.12 -31.83
N GLN A 295 -10.20 17.05 -31.87
CA GLN A 295 -9.34 17.35 -30.74
C GLN A 295 -10.14 17.88 -29.54
N GLN A 296 -11.13 18.75 -29.78
CA GLN A 296 -12.03 19.25 -28.74
C GLN A 296 -12.89 18.15 -28.12
N ILE A 297 -13.45 17.25 -28.94
CA ILE A 297 -14.21 16.09 -28.46
C ILE A 297 -13.33 15.17 -27.62
N LEU A 298 -12.10 14.89 -28.08
CA LEU A 298 -11.17 14.02 -27.37
C LEU A 298 -10.70 14.65 -26.06
N GLN A 299 -10.39 15.96 -26.04
CA GLN A 299 -10.09 16.69 -24.81
C GLN A 299 -11.28 16.67 -23.82
N ALA A 300 -12.51 16.83 -24.34
CA ALA A 300 -13.72 16.75 -23.54
C ALA A 300 -14.11 15.33 -23.11
N ALA A 301 -13.55 14.28 -23.73
CA ALA A 301 -13.79 12.87 -23.38
C ALA A 301 -12.71 12.30 -22.45
N VAL A 302 -11.49 12.85 -22.47
CA VAL A 302 -10.42 12.54 -21.51
C VAL A 302 -10.69 13.20 -20.15
N VAL A 303 -11.40 14.33 -20.17
CA VAL A 303 -11.94 14.98 -18.97
C VAL A 303 -13.36 14.44 -18.74
N GLN A 304 -13.61 13.84 -17.57
CA GLN A 304 -14.90 13.72 -16.84
C GLN A 304 -15.32 12.29 -16.40
N PRO A 305 -15.39 12.05 -15.08
CA PRO A 305 -16.65 11.89 -14.36
C PRO A 305 -17.34 13.26 -14.15
N PRO A 306 -18.65 13.31 -13.83
CA PRO A 306 -19.36 14.58 -13.65
C PRO A 306 -18.62 15.48 -12.67
N VAL A 307 -18.36 16.74 -13.09
CA VAL A 307 -17.81 17.78 -12.21
C VAL A 307 -18.61 17.79 -10.90
N PRO A 308 -17.94 17.70 -9.73
CA PRO A 308 -18.62 17.59 -8.46
C PRO A 308 -19.52 18.79 -8.18
N VAL A 309 -20.66 18.46 -7.57
CA VAL A 309 -21.56 19.35 -6.85
C VAL A 309 -20.73 20.14 -5.82
N GLY A 310 -20.36 21.37 -6.19
CA GLY A 310 -19.58 22.30 -5.38
C GLY A 310 -19.97 23.73 -5.73
N PRO A 311 -19.39 24.73 -5.08
CA PRO A 311 -19.71 26.13 -5.36
C PRO A 311 -19.26 26.54 -6.76
N VAL A 312 -19.91 27.57 -7.31
CA VAL A 312 -19.55 28.13 -8.62
C VAL A 312 -18.08 28.57 -8.60
N GLY A 313 -17.30 28.10 -9.59
CA GLY A 313 -15.86 28.38 -9.69
C GLY A 313 -14.95 27.36 -9.00
N GLN A 314 -15.50 26.26 -8.46
CA GLN A 314 -14.72 25.14 -7.94
C GLN A 314 -13.84 24.52 -9.06
N PRO A 315 -12.53 24.35 -8.85
CA PRO A 315 -11.64 23.63 -9.76
C PRO A 315 -12.13 22.21 -10.04
N ASP A 316 -11.71 21.64 -11.18
CA ASP A 316 -11.93 20.22 -11.49
C ASP A 316 -11.06 19.33 -10.59
N ILE A 317 -11.56 19.08 -9.39
CA ILE A 317 -10.89 18.27 -8.36
C ILE A 317 -11.90 17.41 -7.62
N ALA A 318 -11.59 16.12 -7.51
CA ALA A 318 -12.39 15.14 -6.81
C ALA A 318 -11.70 14.68 -5.51
N TYR A 319 -12.48 13.96 -4.69
CA TYR A 319 -11.94 13.30 -3.49
C TYR A 319 -10.84 12.30 -3.85
N THR A 320 -11.04 11.47 -4.87
CA THR A 320 -9.97 10.60 -5.38
C THR A 320 -9.06 11.42 -6.29
N PRO A 321 -7.76 11.56 -5.98
CA PRO A 321 -6.82 12.35 -6.78
C PRO A 321 -6.64 11.73 -8.15
N ASN A 322 -6.51 12.59 -9.17
CA ASN A 322 -6.24 12.20 -10.54
C ASN A 322 -4.87 12.75 -10.93
N TYR A 323 -3.95 11.87 -11.29
CA TYR A 323 -2.57 12.25 -11.59
C TYR A 323 -2.46 13.08 -12.88
N ASP A 324 -3.25 12.76 -13.92
CA ASP A 324 -3.26 13.52 -15.18
C ASP A 324 -3.72 14.97 -14.95
N SER A 325 -4.84 15.16 -14.25
CA SER A 325 -5.38 16.48 -13.92
C SER A 325 -4.40 17.27 -13.04
N TYR A 326 -3.71 16.59 -12.11
CA TYR A 326 -2.66 17.20 -11.29
C TYR A 326 -1.49 17.71 -12.14
N VAL A 327 -0.90 16.86 -12.99
CA VAL A 327 0.24 17.23 -13.85
C VAL A 327 -0.15 18.37 -14.80
N ALA A 328 -1.33 18.29 -15.41
CA ALA A 328 -1.84 19.35 -16.29
C ALA A 328 -2.02 20.68 -15.53
N ARG A 329 -2.53 20.64 -14.28
CA ARG A 329 -2.66 21.82 -13.43
C ARG A 329 -1.32 22.43 -13.08
N VAL A 330 -0.36 21.62 -12.62
CA VAL A 330 1.01 22.08 -12.29
C VAL A 330 1.62 22.79 -13.49
N LYS A 331 1.59 22.16 -14.67
CA LYS A 331 2.14 22.72 -15.90
C LYS A 331 1.48 24.06 -16.24
N ARG A 332 0.14 24.09 -16.30
CA ARG A 332 -0.63 25.31 -16.60
C ARG A 332 -0.28 26.44 -15.64
N ARG A 333 -0.23 26.19 -14.33
CA ARG A 333 0.08 27.22 -13.33
C ARG A 333 1.52 27.74 -13.48
N GLN A 334 2.48 26.86 -13.72
CA GLN A 334 3.88 27.25 -13.96
C GLN A 334 4.07 28.08 -15.24
N GLU A 335 3.27 27.84 -16.28
CA GLU A 335 3.36 28.57 -17.55
C GLU A 335 2.60 29.90 -17.54
N THR A 336 1.47 29.97 -16.83
CA THR A 336 0.53 31.09 -16.91
C THR A 336 0.56 32.04 -15.72
N GLU A 337 1.09 31.62 -14.57
CA GLU A 337 1.09 32.40 -13.34
C GLU A 337 2.51 32.82 -12.94
N THR A 338 2.62 33.96 -12.24
CA THR A 338 3.87 34.34 -11.57
C THR A 338 3.88 33.72 -10.19
N LEU A 339 4.56 32.58 -10.04
CA LEU A 339 4.63 31.84 -8.79
C LEU A 339 5.74 32.38 -7.87
N ASP A 340 5.43 32.53 -6.58
CA ASP A 340 6.39 32.95 -5.57
C ASP A 340 7.52 31.93 -5.40
N ARG A 341 8.76 32.42 -5.33
CA ARG A 341 9.95 31.57 -5.22
C ARG A 341 10.56 31.52 -3.82
N THR A 342 9.90 32.15 -2.85
CA THR A 342 10.39 32.26 -1.47
C THR A 342 9.33 31.76 -0.50
N LEU A 343 9.75 31.30 0.68
CA LEU A 343 8.84 30.81 1.70
C LEU A 343 8.08 31.95 2.41
N PRO A 344 6.87 31.68 2.94
CA PRO A 344 6.17 32.62 3.79
C PRO A 344 7.00 32.96 5.04
N THR A 345 6.86 34.20 5.53
CA THR A 345 7.60 34.67 6.71
C THR A 345 7.35 33.74 7.91
N GLY A 346 8.44 33.36 8.58
CA GLY A 346 8.41 32.49 9.76
C GLY A 346 8.66 31.01 9.43
N PHE A 347 8.44 30.57 8.19
CA PHE A 347 8.59 29.16 7.83
C PHE A 347 10.05 28.75 7.54
N PRO A 348 10.50 27.58 8.01
CA PRO A 348 11.88 27.14 7.86
C PRO A 348 12.18 26.61 6.46
N GLU A 349 13.39 26.86 5.95
CA GLU A 349 13.84 26.30 4.66
C GLU A 349 13.95 24.77 4.69
N LYS A 350 14.21 24.21 5.87
CA LYS A 350 14.37 22.77 6.08
C LYS A 350 14.14 22.40 7.54
N LEU A 351 13.32 21.39 7.77
CA LEU A 351 13.14 20.72 9.06
C LEU A 351 14.18 19.62 9.23
N VAL A 352 14.69 19.46 10.46
CA VAL A 352 15.65 18.41 10.84
C VAL A 352 15.19 17.76 12.14
N SER A 353 14.78 16.50 12.07
CA SER A 353 14.41 15.66 13.23
C SER A 353 14.24 14.20 12.79
N ASP A 354 14.03 13.31 13.75
CA ASP A 354 13.66 11.90 13.50
C ASP A 354 12.28 11.75 12.82
N LEU A 355 11.46 12.82 12.80
CA LEU A 355 10.22 12.84 12.04
C LEU A 355 10.47 13.00 10.54
N VAL A 356 11.67 13.39 10.11
CA VAL A 356 12.01 13.56 8.68
C VAL A 356 12.55 12.24 8.14
N TRP A 357 11.67 11.44 7.55
CA TRP A 357 12.04 10.15 6.98
C TRP A 357 11.37 9.88 5.63
N ASP A 358 12.02 9.04 4.83
CA ASP A 358 11.50 8.50 3.57
C ASP A 358 11.03 7.06 3.81
N GLY A 359 9.74 6.82 3.63
CA GLY A 359 9.12 5.52 3.90
C GLY A 359 9.64 4.36 3.03
N ARG A 360 10.29 4.67 1.89
CA ARG A 360 10.90 3.66 1.00
C ARG A 360 12.08 2.95 1.65
N ASP A 361 12.81 3.65 2.51
CA ASP A 361 14.02 3.15 3.17
C ASP A 361 13.93 3.09 4.71
N LEU A 362 12.86 3.63 5.30
CA LEU A 362 12.70 3.79 6.75
C LEU A 362 13.01 2.51 7.55
N ALA A 363 12.53 1.35 7.09
CA ALA A 363 12.73 0.10 7.81
C ALA A 363 14.15 -0.50 7.71
N LYS A 364 15.10 0.21 7.07
CA LYS A 364 16.55 -0.07 7.21
C LYS A 364 17.12 0.51 8.50
N SER A 365 16.52 1.57 9.03
CA SER A 365 17.02 2.32 10.18
C SER A 365 16.08 2.34 11.38
N TYR A 366 14.78 2.08 11.19
CA TYR A 366 13.78 2.14 12.23
C TYR A 366 12.93 0.86 12.27
N ASP A 367 12.95 0.20 13.43
CA ASP A 367 12.03 -0.89 13.75
C ASP A 367 10.80 -0.28 14.42
N TRP A 368 9.69 -0.20 13.69
CA TRP A 368 8.44 0.36 14.21
C TRP A 368 7.58 -0.65 14.97
N ASP A 369 7.99 -1.93 15.01
CA ASP A 369 7.20 -2.99 15.61
C ASP A 369 7.57 -3.22 17.08
N TYR A 370 6.55 -3.42 17.91
CA TYR A 370 6.69 -3.95 19.27
C TYR A 370 5.82 -5.19 19.38
N TYR A 371 6.45 -6.36 19.37
CA TYR A 371 5.76 -7.63 19.54
C TYR A 371 5.50 -7.90 21.01
N LEU A 372 4.21 -8.05 21.38
CA LEU A 372 3.82 -8.44 22.72
C LEU A 372 4.42 -9.81 23.05
N THR A 373 5.14 -9.87 24.17
CA THR A 373 5.71 -11.11 24.67
C THR A 373 4.63 -11.96 25.37
N GLU A 374 4.94 -13.23 25.64
CA GLU A 374 4.02 -14.07 26.42
C GLU A 374 3.74 -13.52 27.82
N ASP A 375 4.69 -12.81 28.41
CA ASP A 375 4.50 -12.18 29.72
C ASP A 375 3.65 -10.90 29.62
N ASP A 376 3.80 -10.13 28.53
CA ASP A 376 2.92 -8.98 28.24
C ASP A 376 1.47 -9.45 28.08
N LEU A 377 1.25 -10.54 27.32
CA LEU A 377 -0.09 -11.10 27.10
C LEU A 377 -0.73 -11.60 28.39
N LYS A 378 0.03 -12.26 29.28
CA LYS A 378 -0.47 -12.66 30.61
C LYS A 378 -0.86 -11.44 31.45
N GLU A 379 -0.05 -10.38 31.39
CA GLU A 379 -0.34 -9.14 32.12
C GLU A 379 -1.58 -8.43 31.57
N LEU A 380 -1.80 -8.43 30.24
CA LEU A 380 -3.04 -7.95 29.64
C LEU A 380 -4.26 -8.76 30.11
N ASP A 381 -4.14 -10.09 30.21
CA ASP A 381 -5.20 -10.96 30.76
C ASP A 381 -5.49 -10.69 32.24
N GLU A 382 -4.45 -10.38 33.03
CA GLU A 382 -4.57 -9.97 34.43
C GLU A 382 -5.24 -8.61 34.57
N GLY A 383 -4.85 -7.63 33.73
CA GLY A 383 -5.46 -6.31 33.65
C GLY A 383 -6.95 -6.38 33.28
N LEU A 384 -7.29 -7.20 32.27
CA LEU A 384 -8.68 -7.44 31.86
C LEU A 384 -9.52 -8.03 32.99
N ARG A 385 -9.02 -9.09 33.65
CA ARG A 385 -9.74 -9.72 34.77
C ARG A 385 -9.92 -8.76 35.94
N SER A 386 -8.89 -7.98 36.25
CA SER A 386 -8.92 -6.99 37.33
C SER A 386 -9.94 -5.89 37.06
N PHE A 387 -9.94 -5.31 35.85
CA PHE A 387 -10.91 -4.31 35.45
C PHE A 387 -12.35 -4.84 35.52
N LYS A 388 -12.61 -6.04 34.96
CA LYS A 388 -13.95 -6.65 35.00
C LYS A 388 -14.43 -6.93 36.43
N ALA A 389 -13.51 -7.26 37.35
CA ALA A 389 -13.85 -7.48 38.75
C ALA A 389 -14.23 -6.20 39.51
N LEU A 390 -13.88 -5.01 39.00
CA LEU A 390 -14.31 -3.73 39.57
C LEU A 390 -15.81 -3.44 39.34
N ASP A 391 -16.43 -4.09 38.35
CA ASP A 391 -17.84 -3.88 37.97
C ASP A 391 -18.18 -2.40 37.71
N VAL A 392 -17.25 -1.67 37.09
CA VAL A 392 -17.41 -0.26 36.72
C VAL A 392 -17.69 -0.11 35.23
N PRO A 393 -18.37 0.99 34.80
CA PRO A 393 -18.62 1.25 33.38
C PRO A 393 -17.34 1.32 32.54
N LEU A 394 -17.40 0.90 31.27
CA LEU A 394 -16.28 0.93 30.31
C LEU A 394 -15.64 2.34 30.16
N GLY A 395 -16.40 3.40 30.41
CA GLY A 395 -15.87 4.77 30.39
C GLY A 395 -14.78 5.03 31.44
N GLN A 396 -14.73 4.22 32.51
CA GLN A 396 -13.76 4.33 33.60
C GLN A 396 -12.44 3.58 33.32
N ILE A 397 -12.23 3.02 32.13
CA ILE A 397 -10.95 2.40 31.76
C ILE A 397 -9.85 3.46 31.74
N SER A 398 -8.85 3.31 32.60
CA SER A 398 -7.70 4.19 32.75
C SER A 398 -6.47 3.40 33.21
N GLN A 399 -5.33 4.07 33.38
CA GLN A 399 -4.10 3.43 33.89
C GLN A 399 -4.28 2.91 35.33
N GLU A 400 -5.22 3.49 36.09
CA GLU A 400 -5.51 3.12 37.48
C GLU A 400 -6.48 1.93 37.58
N THR A 401 -7.40 1.78 36.61
CA THR A 401 -8.41 0.71 36.62
C THR A 401 -8.05 -0.49 35.75
N PHE A 402 -7.16 -0.30 34.77
CA PHE A 402 -6.55 -1.36 33.95
C PHE A 402 -5.03 -1.32 34.16
N VAL A 403 -4.56 -1.87 35.28
CA VAL A 403 -3.16 -1.71 35.72
C VAL A 403 -2.24 -2.70 34.99
N LEU A 404 -1.15 -2.17 34.42
CA LEU A 404 -0.09 -2.96 33.75
C LEU A 404 1.30 -2.67 34.35
N PRO A 405 1.64 -3.19 35.55
CA PRO A 405 2.84 -2.77 36.28
C PRO A 405 4.17 -2.97 35.56
N LYS A 406 4.32 -4.02 34.74
CA LYS A 406 5.57 -4.34 34.03
C LYS A 406 5.58 -3.76 32.62
N LEU A 407 4.45 -3.82 31.91
CA LEU A 407 4.33 -3.33 30.54
C LEU A 407 4.20 -1.79 30.47
N HIS A 408 3.80 -1.11 31.54
CA HIS A 408 3.63 0.35 31.58
C HIS A 408 4.86 1.10 31.05
N ASP A 409 6.07 0.81 31.55
CA ASP A 409 7.29 1.54 31.17
C ASP A 409 7.58 1.44 29.67
N THR A 410 7.32 0.28 29.07
CA THR A 410 7.46 0.04 27.64
C THR A 410 6.41 0.82 26.84
N LEU A 411 5.16 0.84 27.29
CA LEU A 411 4.10 1.63 26.65
C LEU A 411 4.36 3.14 26.77
N ARG A 412 4.92 3.63 27.88
CA ARG A 412 5.40 5.02 27.99
C ARG A 412 6.56 5.31 27.05
N ALA A 413 7.46 4.34 26.83
CA ALA A 413 8.53 4.50 25.83
C ALA A 413 7.96 4.59 24.41
N ILE A 414 6.92 3.81 24.09
CA ILE A 414 6.18 3.93 22.84
C ILE A 414 5.53 5.31 22.70
N SER A 415 4.92 5.86 23.76
CA SER A 415 4.36 7.23 23.72
C SER A 415 5.44 8.26 23.40
N ARG A 416 6.63 8.18 24.04
CA ARG A 416 7.76 9.07 23.72
C ARG A 416 8.20 8.94 22.27
N GLU A 417 8.29 7.73 21.73
CA GLU A 417 8.65 7.52 20.32
C GLU A 417 7.64 8.15 19.35
N ILE A 418 6.34 8.04 19.65
CA ILE A 418 5.27 8.66 18.85
C ILE A 418 5.38 10.19 18.87
N HIS A 419 5.67 10.80 20.03
CA HIS A 419 5.67 12.26 20.16
C HIS A 419 7.00 12.94 19.80
N GLN A 420 8.13 12.22 19.92
CA GLN A 420 9.48 12.79 19.87
C GLN A 420 10.42 12.09 18.87
N GLY A 421 10.12 10.85 18.47
CA GLY A 421 10.90 10.06 17.51
C GLY A 421 10.28 10.09 16.12
N HIS A 422 10.04 8.91 15.53
CA HIS A 422 9.58 8.77 14.14
C HIS A 422 8.09 9.02 13.93
N GLY A 423 7.32 9.29 14.99
CA GLY A 423 5.92 9.68 14.86
C GLY A 423 4.93 8.52 14.90
N PHE A 424 5.37 7.26 14.95
CA PHE A 424 4.45 6.11 15.02
C PHE A 424 5.11 4.84 15.55
N LYS A 425 4.28 3.91 16.06
CA LYS A 425 4.64 2.55 16.47
C LYS A 425 3.48 1.59 16.22
N VAL A 426 3.78 0.30 16.04
CA VAL A 426 2.79 -0.77 15.94
C VAL A 426 3.00 -1.78 17.06
N VAL A 427 2.02 -1.92 17.94
CA VAL A 427 1.99 -2.98 18.96
C VAL A 427 1.34 -4.21 18.34
N ARG A 428 2.04 -5.33 18.32
CA ARG A 428 1.62 -6.53 17.58
C ARG A 428 1.27 -7.70 18.48
N GLY A 429 0.31 -8.49 18.02
CA GLY A 429 0.05 -9.83 18.55
C GLY A 429 -1.00 -9.93 19.65
N VAL A 430 -1.95 -8.99 19.75
CA VAL A 430 -3.12 -9.18 20.62
C VAL A 430 -3.95 -10.35 20.06
N PRO A 431 -4.19 -11.44 20.83
CA PRO A 431 -4.85 -12.64 20.30
C PRO A 431 -6.39 -12.46 20.29
N VAL A 432 -6.88 -11.65 19.36
CA VAL A 432 -8.27 -11.15 19.39
C VAL A 432 -9.36 -12.23 19.43
N ASP A 433 -9.09 -13.40 18.82
CA ASP A 433 -10.04 -14.53 18.77
C ASP A 433 -10.21 -15.24 20.12
N LYS A 434 -9.30 -15.02 21.07
CA LYS A 434 -9.43 -15.53 22.44
C LYS A 434 -10.41 -14.72 23.29
N TYR A 435 -10.73 -13.50 22.87
CA TYR A 435 -11.52 -12.56 23.63
C TYR A 435 -12.88 -12.31 22.99
N THR A 436 -13.87 -12.04 23.82
CA THR A 436 -15.14 -11.49 23.33
C THR A 436 -14.93 -10.10 22.71
N ARG A 437 -15.93 -9.61 21.96
CA ARG A 437 -15.87 -8.27 21.37
C ARG A 437 -15.67 -7.17 22.43
N GLU A 438 -16.38 -7.27 23.55
CA GLU A 438 -16.25 -6.31 24.65
C GLU A 438 -14.86 -6.38 25.30
N GLU A 439 -14.33 -7.59 25.54
CA GLU A 439 -13.00 -7.77 26.12
C GLU A 439 -11.89 -7.23 25.22
N ASN A 440 -12.00 -7.40 23.90
CA ASN A 440 -11.10 -6.77 22.94
C ASN A 440 -11.11 -5.24 23.06
N ILE A 441 -12.28 -4.62 23.27
CA ILE A 441 -12.38 -3.17 23.50
C ILE A 441 -11.77 -2.77 24.84
N ILE A 442 -11.98 -3.56 25.91
CA ILE A 442 -11.38 -3.30 27.22
C ILE A 442 -9.86 -3.37 27.14
N ILE A 443 -9.30 -4.43 26.54
CA ILE A 443 -7.85 -4.59 26.35
C ILE A 443 -7.30 -3.42 25.54
N TYR A 444 -7.96 -3.07 24.43
CA TYR A 444 -7.52 -1.98 23.57
C TYR A 444 -7.51 -0.64 24.30
N ALA A 445 -8.60 -0.27 24.96
CA ALA A 445 -8.70 0.98 25.71
C ALA A 445 -7.74 1.01 26.92
N GLY A 446 -7.56 -0.13 27.59
CA GLY A 446 -6.64 -0.31 28.70
C GLY A 446 -5.20 -0.10 28.27
N LEU A 447 -4.73 -0.84 27.26
CA LEU A 447 -3.39 -0.69 26.69
C LEU A 447 -3.15 0.73 26.16
N ALA A 448 -4.10 1.28 25.40
CA ALA A 448 -3.99 2.65 24.87
C ALA A 448 -3.88 3.70 25.98
N SER A 449 -4.52 3.48 27.13
CA SER A 449 -4.46 4.43 28.25
C SER A 449 -3.06 4.62 28.81
N HIS A 450 -2.20 3.60 28.72
CA HIS A 450 -0.79 3.68 29.11
C HIS A 450 0.07 4.42 28.06
N ILE A 451 -0.36 4.50 26.81
CA ILE A 451 0.35 5.24 25.75
C ILE A 451 -0.12 6.70 25.77
N ALA A 452 -1.41 6.94 25.59
CA ALA A 452 -2.01 8.27 25.56
C ALA A 452 -3.37 8.22 26.30
N PRO A 453 -3.42 8.65 27.58
CA PRO A 453 -4.53 8.36 28.49
C PRO A 453 -5.86 9.04 28.16
N VAL A 454 -5.84 10.18 27.49
CA VAL A 454 -7.06 10.96 27.23
C VAL A 454 -7.65 10.52 25.90
N ARG A 455 -8.93 10.14 25.89
CA ARG A 455 -9.67 9.76 24.69
C ARG A 455 -10.51 10.95 24.20
N GLY A 456 -10.36 11.29 22.91
CA GLY A 456 -11.14 12.33 22.25
C GLY A 456 -12.50 11.83 21.77
N ARG A 457 -13.47 12.72 21.76
CA ARG A 457 -14.83 12.48 21.27
C ARG A 457 -14.86 12.45 19.74
N GLN A 458 -15.47 11.40 19.20
CA GLN A 458 -15.64 11.19 17.76
C GLN A 458 -17.10 11.41 17.31
N ASP A 459 -18.07 11.19 18.21
CA ASP A 459 -19.47 11.55 18.00
C ASP A 459 -20.10 12.05 19.31
N HIS A 460 -21.15 12.85 19.18
CA HIS A 460 -21.94 13.43 20.28
C HIS A 460 -23.29 12.73 20.45
N LEU A 461 -23.60 11.75 19.59
CA LEU A 461 -24.82 10.97 19.62
C LEU A 461 -24.54 9.47 19.58
N TRP A 462 -25.20 8.72 20.47
CA TRP A 462 -25.28 7.27 20.41
C TRP A 462 -26.74 6.85 20.34
N GLN A 463 -27.14 6.17 19.26
CA GLN A 463 -28.54 5.75 19.03
C GLN A 463 -29.54 6.91 19.17
N GLY A 464 -29.18 8.10 18.68
CA GLY A 464 -30.01 9.30 18.73
C GLY A 464 -30.09 9.98 20.10
N LYS A 465 -29.32 9.52 21.11
CA LYS A 465 -29.23 10.15 22.43
C LYS A 465 -27.88 10.86 22.60
N PRO A 466 -27.81 12.00 23.30
CA PRO A 466 -26.55 12.66 23.64
C PRO A 466 -25.61 11.69 24.36
N ALA A 467 -24.41 11.51 23.82
CA ALA A 467 -23.35 10.68 24.39
C ALA A 467 -22.01 11.08 23.79
N ASP A 468 -20.95 11.10 24.61
CA ASP A 468 -19.59 11.28 24.11
C ASP A 468 -19.05 9.92 23.63
N VAL A 469 -19.16 9.68 22.32
CA VAL A 469 -18.71 8.44 21.69
C VAL A 469 -17.23 8.59 21.36
N VAL A 470 -16.39 7.83 22.07
CA VAL A 470 -14.92 7.89 21.93
C VAL A 470 -14.34 6.79 21.03
N ILE A 471 -15.14 5.79 20.68
CA ILE A 471 -14.75 4.65 19.82
C ILE A 471 -15.51 4.72 18.50
N SER A 472 -14.81 4.49 17.39
CA SER A 472 -15.42 4.36 16.06
C SER A 472 -15.01 3.07 15.38
N HIS A 473 -15.98 2.38 14.77
CA HIS A 473 -15.71 1.21 13.93
C HIS A 473 -15.39 1.63 12.50
N ILE A 474 -14.26 1.18 11.98
CA ILE A 474 -13.78 1.48 10.64
C ILE A 474 -13.91 0.20 9.80
N LYS A 475 -15.02 0.08 9.09
CA LYS A 475 -15.38 -1.06 8.23
C LYS A 475 -16.24 -0.60 7.05
N ASP A 476 -16.31 -1.38 5.99
CA ASP A 476 -17.26 -1.11 4.90
C ASP A 476 -18.70 -1.32 5.40
N ILE A 477 -19.54 -0.30 5.28
CA ILE A 477 -20.98 -0.37 5.56
C ILE A 477 -21.82 -0.10 4.31
N SER A 478 -21.19 0.10 3.15
CA SER A 478 -21.88 0.47 1.91
C SER A 478 -22.87 -0.58 1.40
N ARG A 479 -22.75 -1.83 1.88
CA ARG A 479 -23.70 -2.92 1.61
C ARG A 479 -24.94 -2.88 2.52
N GLU A 480 -24.84 -2.21 3.67
CA GLU A 480 -25.89 -2.15 4.71
C GLU A 480 -26.58 -0.77 4.76
N VAL A 481 -25.89 0.28 4.32
CA VAL A 481 -26.31 1.67 4.44
C VAL A 481 -26.28 2.32 3.06
N ASP A 482 -27.36 3.06 2.75
CA ASP A 482 -27.46 3.84 1.52
C ASP A 482 -26.27 4.82 1.36
N ALA A 483 -25.69 4.88 0.16
CA ALA A 483 -24.51 5.68 -0.13
C ALA A 483 -24.69 7.19 0.20
N SER A 484 -25.92 7.72 0.08
CA SER A 484 -26.23 9.11 0.44
C SER A 484 -26.10 9.42 1.93
N ARG A 485 -26.01 8.38 2.78
CA ARG A 485 -25.83 8.51 4.22
C ARG A 485 -24.38 8.27 4.67
N ILE A 486 -23.49 7.94 3.73
CA ILE A 486 -22.08 7.68 4.02
C ILE A 486 -21.27 8.91 3.62
N GLY A 487 -20.85 9.67 4.63
CA GLY A 487 -20.10 10.92 4.47
C GLY A 487 -18.59 10.80 4.66
N ALA A 488 -18.07 9.58 4.81
CA ALA A 488 -16.64 9.38 5.02
C ALA A 488 -16.12 8.09 4.35
N PRO A 489 -14.95 8.16 3.69
CA PRO A 489 -14.30 7.03 3.03
C PRO A 489 -13.86 5.92 4.01
N ALA A 490 -13.72 6.25 5.29
CA ALA A 490 -13.42 5.28 6.34
C ALA A 490 -14.48 4.17 6.46
N TYR A 491 -15.70 4.43 5.98
CA TYR A 491 -16.85 3.52 6.04
C TYR A 491 -17.16 2.82 4.71
N THR A 492 -16.24 2.85 3.76
CA THR A 492 -16.39 2.25 2.42
C THR A 492 -15.19 1.38 2.08
N ALA A 493 -15.32 0.58 1.03
CA ALA A 493 -14.24 -0.22 0.44
C ALA A 493 -13.27 0.58 -0.45
N GLU A 494 -13.57 1.85 -0.75
CA GLU A 494 -12.77 2.69 -1.65
C GLU A 494 -11.40 3.07 -1.04
N LYS A 495 -10.48 3.59 -1.86
CA LYS A 495 -9.22 4.16 -1.35
C LYS A 495 -9.52 5.30 -0.37
N GLN A 496 -8.91 5.26 0.81
CA GLN A 496 -8.86 6.42 1.69
C GLN A 496 -7.56 7.16 1.47
N VAL A 497 -7.66 8.37 0.93
CA VAL A 497 -6.51 9.16 0.47
C VAL A 497 -5.71 9.68 1.67
N PHE A 498 -4.45 10.08 1.46
CA PHE A 498 -3.64 10.71 2.51
C PHE A 498 -4.37 11.90 3.13
N HIS A 499 -4.46 11.88 4.45
CA HIS A 499 -5.12 12.88 5.28
C HIS A 499 -4.51 12.85 6.68
N THR A 500 -4.90 13.83 7.48
CA THR A 500 -4.83 13.77 8.95
C THR A 500 -6.27 13.76 9.49
N ASP A 501 -6.46 13.14 10.64
CA ASP A 501 -7.72 13.18 11.37
C ASP A 501 -7.74 14.39 12.32
N ALA A 502 -8.66 14.39 13.28
CA ALA A 502 -8.61 15.30 14.43
C ALA A 502 -7.96 14.61 15.64
N GLY A 503 -7.55 15.39 16.65
CA GLY A 503 -6.78 14.91 17.80
C GLY A 503 -5.28 14.77 17.54
N ASP A 504 -4.53 14.41 18.58
CA ASP A 504 -3.06 14.38 18.57
C ASP A 504 -2.51 13.02 18.12
N VAL A 505 -3.10 11.93 18.63
CA VAL A 505 -2.67 10.55 18.35
C VAL A 505 -3.86 9.75 17.82
N ILE A 506 -3.67 9.10 16.68
CA ILE A 506 -4.64 8.14 16.14
C ILE A 506 -4.19 6.74 16.51
N ALA A 507 -5.08 5.99 17.17
CA ALA A 507 -4.90 4.57 17.38
C ALA A 507 -5.89 3.77 16.54
N LEU A 508 -5.43 2.73 15.85
CA LEU A 508 -6.23 1.79 15.08
C LEU A 508 -5.92 0.38 15.57
N PHE A 509 -6.96 -0.39 15.92
CA PHE A 509 -6.84 -1.79 16.32
C PHE A 509 -7.51 -2.71 15.30
N ALA A 510 -6.77 -3.68 14.76
CA ALA A 510 -7.27 -4.65 13.80
C ALA A 510 -7.99 -5.83 14.45
N LEU A 511 -9.31 -5.87 14.26
CA LEU A 511 -10.15 -7.01 14.63
C LEU A 511 -10.32 -8.00 13.47
N GLY A 512 -10.16 -7.54 12.23
CA GLY A 512 -10.28 -8.36 11.04
C GLY A 512 -9.66 -7.71 9.81
N GLU A 513 -9.26 -8.55 8.86
CA GLU A 513 -8.59 -8.17 7.62
C GLU A 513 -9.53 -8.32 6.42
N ALA A 514 -9.27 -7.53 5.37
CA ALA A 514 -9.93 -7.73 4.08
C ALA A 514 -9.49 -9.06 3.46
N ALA A 515 -10.25 -9.55 2.47
CA ALA A 515 -9.78 -10.67 1.63
C ALA A 515 -8.64 -10.22 0.71
N GLU A 516 -8.75 -9.02 0.14
CA GLU A 516 -7.77 -8.42 -0.76
C GLU A 516 -7.59 -6.93 -0.44
N GLY A 517 -6.35 -6.42 -0.54
CA GLY A 517 -6.05 -4.99 -0.39
C GLY A 517 -6.17 -4.46 1.05
N GLY A 518 -6.45 -3.15 1.18
CA GLY A 518 -6.74 -2.53 2.48
C GLY A 518 -5.52 -2.19 3.34
N GLN A 519 -4.33 -2.19 2.74
CA GLN A 519 -3.06 -1.84 3.40
C GLN A 519 -3.14 -0.44 4.01
N SER A 520 -2.55 -0.30 5.20
CA SER A 520 -2.37 0.98 5.87
C SER A 520 -1.08 1.64 5.38
N TYR A 521 -1.11 2.95 5.13
CA TYR A 521 0.05 3.72 4.69
C TYR A 521 0.28 4.90 5.61
N LEU A 522 1.55 5.15 5.93
CA LEU A 522 1.99 6.32 6.70
C LEU A 522 3.03 7.11 5.90
N SER A 523 3.00 8.42 5.98
CA SER A 523 4.00 9.29 5.34
C SER A 523 4.34 10.46 6.24
N SER A 524 5.63 10.78 6.38
CA SER A 524 6.07 11.92 7.17
C SER A 524 5.61 13.23 6.53
N SER A 525 4.80 14.01 7.25
CA SER A 525 4.40 15.34 6.78
C SER A 525 5.58 16.31 6.81
N TRP A 526 6.58 16.06 7.65
CA TRP A 526 7.82 16.85 7.72
C TRP A 526 8.73 16.63 6.52
N HIS A 527 8.84 15.38 6.05
CA HIS A 527 9.57 15.07 4.83
C HIS A 527 8.86 15.66 3.60
N VAL A 528 7.53 15.52 3.51
CA VAL A 528 6.72 16.17 2.46
C VAL A 528 6.87 17.69 2.49
N TYR A 529 6.89 18.30 3.68
CA TYR A 529 7.15 19.74 3.82
C TYR A 529 8.52 20.13 3.28
N ASN A 530 9.58 19.40 3.62
CA ASN A 530 10.93 19.71 3.12
C ASN A 530 11.00 19.67 1.59
N GLU A 531 10.29 18.73 0.96
CA GLU A 531 10.20 18.63 -0.49
C GLU A 531 9.44 19.83 -1.09
N LEU A 532 8.33 20.24 -0.47
CA LEU A 532 7.60 21.46 -0.85
C LEU A 532 8.45 22.71 -0.67
N ALA A 533 9.13 22.87 0.47
CA ALA A 533 9.95 24.03 0.76
C ALA A 533 11.10 24.18 -0.24
N ALA A 534 11.71 23.07 -0.66
CA ALA A 534 12.80 23.06 -1.62
C ALA A 534 12.35 23.28 -3.07
N THR A 535 11.18 22.75 -3.47
CA THR A 535 10.79 22.69 -4.89
C THR A 535 9.61 23.59 -5.26
N ARG A 536 8.70 23.85 -4.32
CA ARG A 536 7.42 24.55 -4.51
C ARG A 536 7.07 25.45 -3.31
N PRO A 537 7.92 26.45 -2.99
CA PRO A 537 7.66 27.38 -1.89
C PRO A 537 6.36 28.19 -2.07
N ASP A 538 5.90 28.37 -3.30
CA ASP A 538 4.57 28.93 -3.61
C ASP A 538 3.44 28.12 -2.97
N LEU A 539 3.51 26.79 -2.99
CA LEU A 539 2.49 25.94 -2.37
C LEU A 539 2.55 25.99 -0.85
N VAL A 540 3.74 26.20 -0.25
CA VAL A 540 3.84 26.44 1.20
C VAL A 540 3.12 27.73 1.59
N ARG A 541 3.23 28.79 0.76
CA ARG A 541 2.44 30.02 0.95
C ARG A 541 0.95 29.73 0.86
N THR A 542 0.51 29.04 -0.19
CA THR A 542 -0.90 28.67 -0.37
C THR A 542 -1.43 27.88 0.83
N LEU A 543 -0.68 26.91 1.35
CA LEU A 543 -1.08 26.12 2.52
C LEU A 543 -1.16 26.95 3.82
N ALA A 544 -0.39 28.03 3.91
CA ALA A 544 -0.34 28.92 5.08
C ALA A 544 -1.46 29.98 5.07
N GLU A 545 -2.18 30.15 3.96
CA GLU A 545 -3.34 31.05 3.85
C GLU A 545 -4.60 30.43 4.49
N PRO A 546 -5.61 31.22 4.88
CA PRO A 546 -6.89 30.69 5.35
C PRO A 546 -7.73 30.04 4.24
N TRP A 547 -8.12 28.78 4.39
CA TRP A 547 -8.95 28.03 3.44
C TRP A 547 -10.37 27.86 3.97
N ALA A 548 -11.36 27.94 3.09
CA ALA A 548 -12.76 27.61 3.42
C ALA A 548 -12.94 26.09 3.56
N SER A 549 -12.76 25.57 4.76
CA SER A 549 -13.02 24.17 5.12
C SER A 549 -14.51 23.96 5.35
N ASP A 550 -15.14 23.06 4.59
CA ASP A 550 -16.56 22.74 4.76
C ASP A 550 -16.79 22.08 6.13
N GLU A 551 -17.84 22.52 6.83
CA GLU A 551 -18.29 21.91 8.08
C GLU A 551 -19.58 21.10 7.87
N PHE A 552 -20.11 21.05 6.64
CA PHE A 552 -21.31 20.30 6.26
C PHE A 552 -22.53 20.61 7.14
N GLY A 553 -22.66 21.88 7.55
CA GLY A 553 -23.73 22.35 8.43
C GLY A 553 -23.59 21.94 9.91
N ARG A 554 -22.49 21.29 10.31
CA ARG A 554 -22.25 20.89 11.71
C ARG A 554 -22.24 22.10 12.62
N ALA A 555 -22.93 21.99 13.76
CA ALA A 555 -23.07 23.05 14.75
C ALA A 555 -23.54 24.41 14.16
N GLY A 556 -24.32 24.36 13.07
CA GLY A 556 -24.81 25.55 12.37
C GLY A 556 -23.73 26.33 11.59
N LYS A 557 -22.48 25.86 11.58
CA LYS A 557 -21.40 26.44 10.78
C LYS A 557 -21.46 25.88 9.36
N ARG A 558 -21.36 26.76 8.36
CA ARG A 558 -21.26 26.35 6.95
C ARG A 558 -19.83 25.95 6.61
N TYR A 559 -18.87 26.80 6.96
CA TYR A 559 -17.44 26.56 6.76
C TYR A 559 -16.62 27.28 7.85
N THR A 560 -15.35 26.90 7.97
CA THR A 560 -14.35 27.59 8.78
C THR A 560 -13.20 28.06 7.90
N LEU A 561 -12.59 29.21 8.21
CA LEU A 561 -11.40 29.72 7.53
C LEU A 561 -10.16 29.43 8.36
N ARG A 562 -9.22 28.65 7.82
CA ARG A 562 -7.97 28.34 8.53
C ARG A 562 -6.85 27.87 7.60
N PRO A 563 -5.58 28.13 7.93
CA PRO A 563 -4.45 27.48 7.29
C PRO A 563 -4.47 25.97 7.46
N LEU A 564 -3.77 25.28 6.55
CA LEU A 564 -3.54 23.84 6.62
C LEU A 564 -2.16 23.50 7.16
N VAL A 565 -1.19 24.41 7.05
CA VAL A 565 0.12 24.29 7.67
C VAL A 565 0.30 25.34 8.77
N HIS A 566 0.84 24.88 9.90
CA HIS A 566 1.13 25.71 11.06
C HIS A 566 2.59 25.48 11.45
N HIS A 567 3.35 26.57 11.54
CA HIS A 567 4.71 26.54 12.06
C HIS A 567 4.75 27.21 13.43
N GLN A 568 5.35 26.53 14.39
CA GLN A 568 5.62 27.03 15.73
C GLN A 568 7.14 26.99 15.95
N PRO A 569 7.80 28.15 16.01
CA PRO A 569 9.23 28.23 16.29
C PRO A 569 9.59 27.59 17.63
N ALA A 570 10.83 27.12 17.74
CA ALA A 570 11.34 26.62 19.01
C ALA A 570 11.27 27.70 20.11
N THR A 571 10.87 27.29 21.31
CA THR A 571 10.84 28.13 22.52
C THR A 571 11.73 27.52 23.60
N ALA A 572 11.86 28.19 24.75
CA ALA A 572 12.55 27.63 25.90
C ALA A 572 11.88 26.36 26.47
N LYS A 573 10.61 26.10 26.12
CA LYS A 573 9.81 25.00 26.69
C LYS A 573 9.46 23.91 25.69
N ALA A 574 9.52 24.21 24.39
CA ALA A 574 9.12 23.27 23.33
C ALA A 574 10.06 23.40 22.12
N PRO A 575 10.39 22.29 21.43
CA PRO A 575 11.17 22.36 20.19
C PRO A 575 10.32 22.93 19.05
N GLU A 576 10.95 23.21 17.92
CA GLU A 576 10.24 23.60 16.70
C GLU A 576 9.19 22.53 16.31
N ARG A 577 8.03 23.00 15.85
CA ARG A 577 6.94 22.16 15.35
C ARG A 577 6.42 22.68 14.02
N LEU A 578 6.26 21.75 13.08
CA LEU A 578 5.47 21.97 11.87
C LEU A 578 4.31 20.98 11.88
N ILE A 579 3.10 21.48 11.75
CA ILE A 579 1.86 20.69 11.77
C ILE A 579 1.15 20.93 10.44
N ILE A 580 0.82 19.85 9.73
CA ILE A 580 -0.06 19.91 8.57
C ILE A 580 -1.34 19.17 8.92
N GLN A 581 -2.48 19.88 8.98
CA GLN A 581 -3.77 19.28 9.31
C GLN A 581 -4.76 19.51 8.18
N TYR A 582 -5.09 18.44 7.43
CA TYR A 582 -6.12 18.51 6.40
C TYR A 582 -6.81 17.18 6.15
N ALA A 583 -8.07 17.26 5.70
CA ALA A 583 -8.79 16.15 5.11
C ALA A 583 -9.38 16.59 3.77
N ARG A 584 -8.94 15.98 2.67
CA ARG A 584 -9.35 16.37 1.30
C ARG A 584 -10.86 16.50 1.13
N ARG A 585 -11.64 15.60 1.75
CA ARG A 585 -13.11 15.62 1.71
C ARG A 585 -13.71 16.96 2.12
N GLN A 586 -13.06 17.71 3.01
CA GLN A 586 -13.54 19.02 3.43
C GLN A 586 -13.53 20.01 2.27
N PHE A 587 -12.73 19.81 1.22
CA PHE A 587 -12.57 20.71 0.08
C PHE A 587 -13.22 20.19 -1.21
N THR A 588 -13.50 18.89 -1.27
CA THR A 588 -14.04 18.22 -2.47
C THR A 588 -15.43 17.59 -2.27
N GLY A 589 -15.84 17.40 -1.01
CA GLY A 589 -16.95 16.52 -0.66
C GLY A 589 -16.59 15.03 -0.75
N TYR A 590 -17.49 14.17 -0.29
CA TYR A 590 -17.44 12.72 -0.47
C TYR A 590 -18.85 12.11 -0.34
N TRP A 591 -19.31 11.40 -1.37
CA TRP A 591 -20.59 10.66 -1.42
C TRP A 591 -21.74 11.44 -0.77
N GLY A 592 -22.29 10.95 0.35
CA GLY A 592 -23.41 11.53 1.08
C GLY A 592 -23.16 12.89 1.72
N LEU A 593 -21.93 13.37 1.70
CA LEU A 593 -21.54 14.72 2.10
C LEU A 593 -20.83 15.42 0.93
N PRO A 594 -21.57 15.79 -0.14
CA PRO A 594 -21.00 16.61 -1.21
C PRO A 594 -20.54 17.96 -0.66
N ARG A 595 -19.63 18.62 -1.36
CA ARG A 595 -19.17 19.97 -1.00
C ARG A 595 -20.36 20.92 -1.09
N SER A 596 -20.58 21.70 -0.04
CA SER A 596 -21.64 22.70 0.05
C SER A 596 -21.53 23.69 -1.12
N SER A 597 -22.63 23.96 -1.82
CA SER A 597 -22.63 24.84 -2.99
C SER A 597 -22.67 26.33 -2.65
N ASP A 598 -22.92 26.67 -1.39
CA ASP A 598 -23.12 28.03 -0.88
C ASP A 598 -21.93 28.56 -0.05
N ILE A 599 -20.76 27.94 -0.19
CA ILE A 599 -19.51 28.37 0.46
C ILE A 599 -18.45 28.74 -0.60
N PRO A 600 -17.36 29.45 -0.25
CA PRO A 600 -16.36 29.81 -1.25
C PRO A 600 -15.72 28.58 -1.94
N PRO A 601 -15.50 28.64 -3.28
CA PRO A 601 -14.71 27.63 -3.97
C PRO A 601 -13.25 27.68 -3.50
N ILE A 602 -12.56 26.55 -3.64
CA ILE A 602 -11.09 26.58 -3.51
C ILE A 602 -10.46 27.15 -4.78
N THR A 603 -9.24 27.67 -4.69
CA THR A 603 -8.51 28.16 -5.88
C THR A 603 -7.80 27.03 -6.61
N GLU A 604 -7.35 27.27 -7.84
CA GLU A 604 -6.47 26.32 -8.56
C GLU A 604 -5.16 26.06 -7.81
N ALA A 605 -4.61 27.05 -7.10
CA ALA A 605 -3.44 26.86 -6.24
C ALA A 605 -3.72 25.92 -5.07
N GLN A 606 -4.89 26.06 -4.44
CA GLN A 606 -5.32 25.18 -3.36
C GLN A 606 -5.60 23.76 -3.86
N ALA A 607 -6.22 23.61 -5.03
CA ALA A 607 -6.41 22.32 -5.68
C ALA A 607 -5.06 21.62 -5.97
N GLU A 608 -4.10 22.36 -6.52
CA GLU A 608 -2.75 21.85 -6.76
C GLU A 608 -2.02 21.47 -5.47
N ALA A 609 -2.15 22.26 -4.41
CA ALA A 609 -1.56 21.95 -3.10
C ALA A 609 -2.13 20.66 -2.50
N LEU A 610 -3.45 20.42 -2.62
CA LEU A 610 -4.08 19.16 -2.17
C LEU A 610 -3.56 17.94 -2.94
N ASP A 611 -3.40 18.05 -4.26
CA ASP A 611 -2.84 16.98 -5.09
C ASP A 611 -1.36 16.76 -4.79
N THR A 612 -0.58 17.84 -4.65
CA THR A 612 0.86 17.75 -4.34
C THR A 612 1.10 17.10 -2.99
N LEU A 613 0.35 17.48 -1.94
CA LEU A 613 0.43 16.81 -0.63
C LEU A 613 0.14 15.31 -0.76
N HIS A 614 -0.89 14.93 -1.53
CA HIS A 614 -1.25 13.54 -1.72
C HIS A 614 -0.15 12.74 -2.42
N PHE A 615 0.30 13.21 -3.59
CA PHE A 615 1.26 12.47 -4.42
C PHE A 615 2.66 12.45 -3.80
N LEU A 616 3.10 13.50 -3.10
CA LEU A 616 4.33 13.45 -2.31
C LEU A 616 4.20 12.49 -1.12
N ALA A 617 3.09 12.55 -0.38
CA ALA A 617 2.86 11.62 0.72
C ALA A 617 2.88 10.17 0.22
N GLU A 618 2.25 9.89 -0.92
CA GLU A 618 2.24 8.59 -1.57
C GLU A 618 3.62 8.15 -2.07
N LYS A 619 4.41 9.08 -2.60
CA LYS A 619 5.79 8.82 -3.03
C LYS A 619 6.69 8.34 -1.89
N TYR A 620 6.53 8.94 -0.70
CA TYR A 620 7.39 8.70 0.45
C TYR A 620 6.74 7.85 1.55
N ALA A 621 5.63 7.16 1.24
CA ALA A 621 4.89 6.40 2.23
C ALA A 621 5.60 5.09 2.62
N ALA A 622 5.56 4.77 3.92
CA ALA A 622 5.76 3.42 4.43
C ALA A 622 4.43 2.66 4.34
N SER A 623 4.47 1.42 3.84
CA SER A 623 3.34 0.50 3.89
C SER A 623 3.43 -0.35 5.15
N LEU A 624 2.38 -0.32 5.97
CA LEU A 624 2.26 -1.16 7.13
C LEU A 624 1.46 -2.41 6.75
N ASN A 625 2.11 -3.56 6.87
CA ASN A 625 1.45 -4.85 6.79
C ASN A 625 0.67 -5.08 8.09
N PHE A 626 -0.55 -4.58 8.13
CA PHE A 626 -1.38 -4.49 9.34
C PHE A 626 -2.24 -5.75 9.47
N HIS A 627 -1.99 -6.57 10.50
CA HIS A 627 -2.63 -7.87 10.70
C HIS A 627 -3.62 -7.83 11.85
N LYS A 628 -4.53 -8.80 11.88
CA LYS A 628 -5.45 -9.04 12.99
C LYS A 628 -4.67 -9.13 14.33
N GLY A 629 -5.05 -8.32 15.30
CA GLY A 629 -4.36 -8.20 16.59
C GLY A 629 -3.34 -7.08 16.68
N ASP A 630 -3.05 -6.39 15.59
CA ASP A 630 -2.14 -5.25 15.59
C ASP A 630 -2.86 -3.96 16.01
N ILE A 631 -2.15 -3.12 16.77
CA ILE A 631 -2.56 -1.78 17.17
C ILE A 631 -1.54 -0.77 16.68
N GLN A 632 -1.93 0.04 15.71
CA GLN A 632 -1.11 1.13 15.18
C GLN A 632 -1.39 2.41 15.97
N PHE A 633 -0.34 3.09 16.42
CA PHE A 633 -0.40 4.41 17.03
C PHE A 633 0.40 5.42 16.19
N VAL A 634 -0.21 6.55 15.87
CA VAL A 634 0.37 7.57 14.98
C VAL A 634 0.18 8.96 15.56
N ASN A 635 1.23 9.77 15.56
CA ASN A 635 1.17 11.19 15.80
C ASN A 635 0.52 11.88 14.60
N ASN A 636 -0.75 12.20 14.76
CA ASN A 636 -1.61 12.80 13.74
C ASN A 636 -1.14 14.19 13.29
N LEU A 637 -0.31 14.86 14.09
CA LEU A 637 0.18 16.21 13.83
C LEU A 637 1.39 16.22 12.87
N SER A 638 2.06 15.08 12.69
CA SER A 638 3.31 14.97 11.91
C SER A 638 3.32 13.85 10.87
N ILE A 639 2.28 13.03 10.82
CA ILE A 639 2.18 11.89 9.91
C ILE A 639 0.87 11.95 9.14
N PHE A 640 0.96 11.87 7.82
CA PHE A 640 -0.20 11.59 6.97
C PHE A 640 -0.48 10.09 6.97
N HIS A 641 -1.76 9.73 7.02
CA HIS A 641 -2.19 8.33 6.89
C HIS A 641 -3.19 8.13 5.76
N ALA A 642 -3.14 6.93 5.17
CA ALA A 642 -4.02 6.52 4.09
C ALA A 642 -4.32 5.02 4.18
N ARG A 643 -5.30 4.58 3.40
CA ARG A 643 -5.65 3.17 3.24
C ARG A 643 -5.85 2.84 1.77
N GLY A 644 -5.29 1.72 1.33
CA GLY A 644 -5.61 1.15 0.03
C GLY A 644 -7.11 0.83 -0.10
N GLY A 645 -7.61 0.77 -1.34
CA GLY A 645 -8.90 0.14 -1.61
C GLY A 645 -8.84 -1.34 -1.23
N PHE A 646 -9.99 -1.94 -0.91
CA PHE A 646 -10.05 -3.33 -0.48
C PHE A 646 -11.30 -4.04 -0.95
N LYS A 647 -11.29 -5.37 -0.81
CA LYS A 647 -12.43 -6.23 -1.08
C LYS A 647 -12.61 -7.22 0.05
N ASP A 648 -13.82 -7.24 0.59
CA ASP A 648 -14.24 -8.21 1.60
C ASP A 648 -14.88 -9.45 0.95
N SER A 649 -14.73 -10.60 1.62
CA SER A 649 -15.46 -11.83 1.35
C SER A 649 -16.47 -12.15 2.45
N SER A 650 -17.13 -13.31 2.38
CA SER A 650 -17.99 -13.81 3.46
C SER A 650 -17.19 -14.20 4.72
N GLU A 651 -15.92 -14.54 4.56
CA GLU A 651 -15.05 -15.04 5.65
C GLU A 651 -14.09 -13.97 6.17
N LYS A 652 -13.63 -13.06 5.30
CA LYS A 652 -12.68 -12.01 5.63
C LYS A 652 -13.30 -10.64 5.39
N GLN A 653 -13.58 -9.96 6.49
CA GLN A 653 -14.10 -8.59 6.49
C GLN A 653 -13.14 -7.69 7.25
N ARG A 654 -12.72 -6.61 6.59
CA ARG A 654 -11.85 -5.62 7.22
C ARG A 654 -12.61 -4.88 8.31
N HIS A 655 -12.13 -5.00 9.55
CA HIS A 655 -12.75 -4.35 10.69
C HIS A 655 -11.68 -3.80 11.63
N LEU A 656 -11.55 -2.48 11.67
CA LEU A 656 -10.71 -1.80 12.66
C LEU A 656 -11.55 -1.03 13.67
N VAL A 657 -10.96 -0.75 14.82
CA VAL A 657 -11.52 0.14 15.85
C VAL A 657 -10.57 1.31 16.05
N ARG A 658 -11.09 2.53 15.97
CA ARG A 658 -10.31 3.76 16.10
C ARG A 658 -10.55 4.47 17.43
N LEU A 659 -9.47 4.94 18.04
CA LEU A 659 -9.46 5.95 19.10
C LEU A 659 -8.74 7.20 18.62
N TRP A 660 -9.24 8.37 19.03
CA TRP A 660 -8.45 9.59 19.08
C TRP A 660 -7.92 9.75 20.49
N LEU A 661 -6.63 10.02 20.62
CA LEU A 661 -5.93 10.01 21.89
C LEU A 661 -5.10 11.28 22.06
N ARG A 662 -4.87 11.65 23.32
CA ARG A 662 -3.93 12.69 23.73
C ARG A 662 -3.16 12.24 24.95
N ASP A 663 -1.86 12.54 24.96
CA ASP A 663 -0.99 12.38 26.12
C ASP A 663 -0.64 13.75 26.69
N PRO A 664 -1.28 14.20 27.78
CA PRO A 664 -1.03 15.53 28.35
C PRO A 664 0.44 15.78 28.73
N GLU A 665 1.23 14.73 28.97
CA GLU A 665 2.65 14.86 29.31
C GLU A 665 3.54 15.17 28.10
N LEU A 666 3.10 14.74 26.90
CA LEU A 666 3.91 14.77 25.67
C LEU A 666 3.25 15.51 24.51
N ALA A 667 1.99 15.94 24.68
CA ALA A 667 1.20 16.62 23.68
C ALA A 667 1.91 17.88 23.18
N TRP A 668 1.79 18.11 21.88
CA TRP A 668 2.30 19.34 21.28
C TRP A 668 1.37 20.50 21.62
N GLU A 669 1.90 21.72 21.61
CA GLU A 669 1.08 22.91 21.77
C GLU A 669 0.15 23.04 20.57
N THR A 670 -1.16 23.04 20.81
CA THR A 670 -2.14 23.21 19.75
C THR A 670 -2.06 24.63 19.18
N PRO A 671 -1.85 24.80 17.86
CA PRO A 671 -1.91 26.11 17.22
C PRO A 671 -3.20 26.85 17.56
N GLU A 672 -3.13 28.16 17.82
CA GLU A 672 -4.27 28.97 18.29
C GLU A 672 -5.54 28.77 17.46
N VAL A 673 -5.41 28.72 16.14
CA VAL A 673 -6.52 28.53 15.18
C VAL A 673 -7.15 27.13 15.25
N LEU A 674 -6.50 26.16 15.89
CA LEU A 674 -6.98 24.79 16.07
C LEU A 674 -7.57 24.53 17.47
N GLN A 675 -7.27 25.37 18.46
CA GLN A 675 -7.71 25.17 19.86
C GLN A 675 -9.23 24.98 20.04
N PRO A 676 -10.13 25.69 19.33
CA PRO A 676 -11.56 25.47 19.49
C PRO A 676 -12.01 24.03 19.18
N ARG A 677 -11.31 23.34 18.25
CA ARG A 677 -11.59 21.94 17.92
C ARG A 677 -11.14 20.98 19.01
N ASP A 678 -10.07 21.31 19.73
CA ASP A 678 -9.53 20.48 20.81
C ASP A 678 -10.35 20.58 22.09
N THR A 679 -11.08 21.69 22.30
CA THR A 679 -12.06 21.80 23.40
C THR A 679 -13.42 21.18 23.09
N GLU A 680 -13.75 21.01 21.81
CA GLU A 680 -14.99 20.39 21.34
C GLU A 680 -14.85 18.85 21.17
N GLN A 681 -13.62 18.33 21.15
CA GLN A 681 -13.30 16.89 21.12
C GLN A 681 -12.83 16.42 22.49
#